data_AF-A0A3D3W0Z3-F1
#
_entry.id   AF-A0A3D3W0Z3-F1
#
_cell.length_a   1.000
_cell.length_b   1.000
_cell.length_c   1.000
_cell.angle_alpha   90.00
_cell.angle_beta   90.00
_cell.angle_gamma   90.00
#
_symmetry.space_group_name_H-M   'P 1'
#
loop_
_entity.id
_entity.type
_entity.pdbx_description
1 polymer ?
#
loop_
_entity_poly.entity_id
_entity_poly.type
_entity_poly.pdbx_seq_one_letter_code
_entity_poly.pdbx_strand_id
1 'polypeptide(L)'
;MMLLRLFWALTLGLAAVFSFVAASSSVAGQEPADAAAAQDNGETEQRALLRQVQQTEQLLQESKWLEAAEQFEAAWELACAGSDPLLEERGADVRQLSAGQTDVVAGGRARLEQLYRSTAAEFKTEYARQFEAAAQQKLRPVLSTGNAIELRRLALRYQFTAAGRTGLKTLARLFADRGDFLEAAVVLERVRLSETDSVRLLLQTAWCYAMSGLRQDAADLSALARSERFTANLAADGVAGALLADIERLLTSPLVAGTPSVGWKQPLGNYRRTERQLITPPRLRSMQTSSLFEVTDVLFAEQLNPLLAALTDFLETQREKSLRLNSTSVPASGVLVAGELFYARTPVGLQARHLQTGELAWEVVRQDAPLRALISLQKSAEFNGDMLSGAVELYRQLIRTVTTSQMAISGRTLYVVEDSDYSQPPNTDMFGNPGSAGLQLRTNFIRAYDATTGLFLWQVGGQTQDANPLNRGEANLLAGYYFLGAPLVLGNRIYVLAENGEGIHLIRLGEPQPGQPEANPSILASQLLTLPERRVDQHPLRKHAGLIPSFAQGLLICPLCDDRIIAVSAEDLSIRWVFRYGGILQRQELGGDALILRGSFDPLSSEVVDLQNRWIDFLPRISDGKILVTPRDSDQLYCLNLADGQQLWTAPRGALHAIAGVADQRVVLIGNRTVSAIDLNTGRQLWNSELRHGVTCGTCCFDGTVLQIPTNAPSIVLVDTRTGRELVAVDWSGPDLPGNLLQSSAGLLSAGFTAITRMPFDNSEPLPSERAAEFLVQGRREDARNLLEAHLAQQPQDVAARTMLIDLLLQLLRTDYSSNQQVVGTIRELLVKASQDLELAPLLHSLLAMGPGDAVVLGEQLRLASRRQQLELAEIIAQGESFDPALPFPEFLERFRNRLRQLPGAGTTSAVVGNVERSTADVIAGALHRGLELRTARERSQIQQMVIADVSAIVASLSTEQQKLQFIQLLVRIGLPQTAAELLNDASLKWDAEKIRLPLDMALLESARQSGAIAQQSARRLLAGWQARQSAWPAYTWLQDLQAWQNEPGHAVGWSPSGRDEQQAIIELATNEFPALLQAPASPWQGTVTAQPSDDRTMLPVRQFASAIPHRAIPMHGNSGLYRGWRLMWVQPGDRIAAFDPDGRIRWSFQPLGTLPPRYYGYRPDSAAYSCGNVIVLCLPGLLVAVDGHTVNSDGSPPILWQKT
;
A
#
# COMPACT_ATOMS: atom_id res chain seq x y z
N MET A 1 53.42 4.20 59.93
CA MET A 1 54.45 4.38 58.87
C MET A 1 54.40 3.33 57.74
N MET A 2 53.90 2.11 57.97
CA MET A 2 53.81 1.08 56.91
C MET A 2 52.56 1.23 56.01
N LEU A 3 51.46 1.81 56.53
CA LEU A 3 50.27 2.17 55.74
C LEU A 3 50.50 3.39 54.81
N LEU A 4 51.41 4.30 55.14
CA LEU A 4 51.74 5.45 54.28
C LEU A 4 52.61 5.05 53.06
N ARG A 5 53.36 3.94 53.16
CA ARG A 5 54.17 3.43 52.05
C ARG A 5 53.36 2.61 51.04
N LEU A 6 52.27 1.95 51.46
CA LEU A 6 51.36 1.30 50.50
C LEU A 6 50.56 2.31 49.67
N PHE A 7 50.22 3.47 50.24
CA PHE A 7 49.45 4.49 49.52
C PHE A 7 50.26 5.17 48.40
N TRP A 8 51.58 5.32 48.57
CA TRP A 8 52.47 5.87 47.54
C TRP A 8 52.85 4.87 46.44
N ALA A 9 52.82 3.56 46.72
CA ALA A 9 53.05 2.54 45.70
C ALA A 9 51.82 2.33 44.79
N LEU A 10 50.60 2.53 45.31
CA LEU A 10 49.35 2.41 44.53
C LEU A 10 49.06 3.64 43.66
N THR A 11 49.52 4.83 44.02
CA THR A 11 49.36 6.03 43.20
C THR A 11 50.36 6.13 42.05
N LEU A 12 51.53 5.50 42.15
CA LEU A 12 52.54 5.46 41.07
C LEU A 12 52.27 4.36 40.02
N GLY A 13 51.46 3.34 40.32
CA GLY A 13 51.03 2.33 39.34
C GLY A 13 49.95 2.80 38.36
N LEU A 14 49.16 3.82 38.74
CA LEU A 14 48.05 4.34 37.92
C LEU A 14 48.45 5.47 36.96
N ALA A 15 49.64 6.06 37.12
CA ALA A 15 50.17 7.08 36.20
C ALA A 15 50.93 6.48 34.99
N ALA A 16 51.28 5.19 35.01
CA ALA A 16 52.02 4.53 33.93
C ALA A 16 51.12 3.89 32.85
N VAL A 17 49.79 3.86 33.02
CA VAL A 17 48.83 3.38 32.02
C VAL A 17 48.32 4.50 31.10
N PHE A 18 48.57 5.78 31.44
CA PHE A 18 48.14 6.94 30.66
C PHE A 18 49.24 7.62 29.82
N SER A 19 50.38 6.96 29.56
CA SER A 19 51.47 7.55 28.76
C SER A 19 52.16 6.60 27.78
N PHE A 20 51.43 5.60 27.28
CA PHE A 20 51.87 4.77 26.14
C PHE A 20 50.86 4.83 24.97
N VAL A 21 50.44 6.05 24.59
CA VAL A 21 49.83 6.36 23.27
C VAL A 21 50.39 7.70 22.76
N ALA A 22 51.71 7.83 22.75
CA ALA A 22 52.40 8.98 22.18
C ALA A 22 53.64 8.51 21.40
N ALA A 23 53.42 7.62 20.42
CA ALA A 23 54.38 7.28 19.38
C ALA A 23 53.68 6.56 18.21
N SER A 24 52.59 7.12 17.70
CA SER A 24 52.14 6.85 16.34
C SER A 24 52.39 8.13 15.55
N SER A 25 53.34 8.04 14.62
CA SER A 25 53.64 9.07 13.64
C SER A 25 52.35 9.70 13.11
N SER A 26 52.23 11.00 13.34
CA SER A 26 51.33 11.89 12.62
C SER A 26 51.64 11.82 11.12
N VAL A 27 50.97 10.92 10.41
CA VAL A 27 50.54 11.23 9.05
C VAL A 27 49.18 11.87 9.23
N ALA A 28 49.13 13.18 9.02
CA ALA A 28 47.94 13.98 9.12
C ALA A 28 46.80 13.34 8.32
N GLY A 29 45.81 12.82 9.02
CA GLY A 29 44.50 12.57 8.46
C GLY A 29 43.87 13.92 8.15
N GLN A 30 43.77 14.26 6.87
CA GLN A 30 42.85 15.26 6.38
C GLN A 30 41.42 14.73 6.58
N GLU A 31 40.76 15.11 7.68
CA GLU A 31 39.32 15.34 7.72
C GLU A 31 39.07 16.86 7.69
N PRO A 32 37.87 17.35 7.37
CA PRO A 32 37.18 17.38 6.08
C PRO A 32 37.26 18.80 5.48
N ALA A 33 38.45 19.36 5.31
CA ALA A 33 38.59 20.65 4.60
C ALA A 33 38.32 20.50 3.09
N ASP A 34 38.64 19.34 2.51
CA ASP A 34 38.46 19.07 1.08
C ASP A 34 37.00 18.79 0.69
N ALA A 35 36.16 18.28 1.60
CA ALA A 35 34.73 18.07 1.34
C ALA A 35 33.92 19.39 1.36
N ALA A 36 34.25 20.30 2.29
CA ALA A 36 33.68 21.64 2.30
C ALA A 36 34.16 22.46 1.09
N ALA A 37 35.44 22.35 0.71
CA ALA A 37 35.99 23.00 -0.48
C ALA A 37 35.43 22.43 -1.80
N ALA A 38 35.17 21.11 -1.88
CA ALA A 38 34.51 20.49 -3.03
C ALA A 38 33.03 20.87 -3.13
N GLN A 39 32.32 21.00 -2.00
CA GLN A 39 30.96 21.55 -1.96
C GLN A 39 30.91 23.00 -2.44
N ASP A 40 31.85 23.85 -1.99
CA ASP A 40 31.91 25.27 -2.36
C ASP A 40 32.24 25.45 -3.87
N ASN A 41 33.10 24.59 -4.43
CA ASN A 41 33.41 24.55 -5.86
C ASN A 41 32.23 24.05 -6.71
N GLY A 42 31.51 23.01 -6.26
CA GLY A 42 30.31 22.52 -6.97
C GLY A 42 29.17 23.53 -6.95
N GLU A 43 28.94 24.22 -5.83
CA GLU A 43 27.91 25.28 -5.74
C GLU A 43 28.23 26.49 -6.61
N THR A 44 29.51 26.88 -6.71
CA THR A 44 29.92 28.00 -7.55
C THR A 44 29.72 27.69 -9.04
N GLU A 45 30.03 26.47 -9.49
CA GLU A 45 29.76 26.02 -10.85
C GLU A 45 28.25 25.97 -11.17
N GLN A 46 27.43 25.47 -10.25
CA GLN A 46 25.96 25.44 -10.41
C GLN A 46 25.37 26.84 -10.56
N ARG A 47 25.77 27.78 -9.69
CA ARG A 47 25.33 29.17 -9.76
C ARG A 47 25.88 29.88 -11.00
N ALA A 48 27.05 29.48 -11.50
CA ALA A 48 27.59 30.00 -12.75
C ALA A 48 26.77 29.52 -13.95
N LEU A 49 26.46 28.22 -14.03
CA LEU A 49 25.63 27.64 -15.10
C LEU A 49 24.24 28.27 -15.12
N LEU A 50 23.59 28.38 -13.96
CA LEU A 50 22.25 28.97 -13.84
C LEU A 50 22.23 30.41 -14.35
N ARG A 51 23.23 31.22 -13.98
CA ARG A 51 23.38 32.60 -14.46
C ARG A 51 23.58 32.67 -15.98
N GLN A 52 24.43 31.82 -16.54
CA GLN A 52 24.66 31.78 -17.99
C GLN A 52 23.42 31.35 -18.78
N VAL A 53 22.65 30.39 -18.26
CA VAL A 53 21.37 29.98 -18.86
C VAL A 53 20.36 31.13 -18.84
N GLN A 54 20.18 31.79 -17.69
CA GLN A 54 19.28 32.95 -17.58
C GLN A 54 19.69 34.11 -18.51
N GLN A 55 20.99 34.38 -18.61
CA GLN A 55 21.51 35.41 -19.52
C GLN A 55 21.27 35.03 -20.99
N THR A 56 21.41 33.75 -21.35
CA THR A 56 21.11 33.25 -22.69
C THR A 56 19.61 33.41 -23.01
N GLU A 57 18.73 33.07 -22.07
CA GLU A 57 17.28 33.27 -22.19
C GLU A 57 16.93 34.74 -22.43
N GLN A 58 17.56 35.66 -21.69
CA GLN A 58 17.36 37.10 -21.86
C GLN A 58 17.85 37.59 -23.25
N LEU A 59 19.04 37.19 -23.69
CA LEU A 59 19.58 37.60 -25.00
C LEU A 59 18.73 37.09 -26.17
N LEU A 60 18.15 35.90 -26.03
CA LEU A 60 17.20 35.34 -27.01
C LEU A 60 15.89 36.14 -27.04
N GLN A 61 15.38 36.59 -25.88
CA GLN A 61 14.22 37.48 -25.82
C GLN A 61 14.50 38.85 -26.45
N GLU A 62 15.71 39.38 -26.25
CA GLU A 62 16.19 40.63 -26.86
C GLU A 62 16.55 40.50 -28.35
N SER A 63 16.42 39.30 -28.94
CA SER A 63 16.77 39.00 -30.35
C SER A 63 18.23 39.29 -30.73
N LYS A 64 19.15 39.23 -29.75
CA LYS A 64 20.60 39.42 -29.97
C LYS A 64 21.28 38.10 -30.33
N TRP A 65 21.06 37.62 -31.56
CA TRP A 65 21.43 36.26 -31.97
C TRP A 65 22.92 35.92 -31.86
N LEU A 66 23.81 36.86 -32.18
CA LEU A 66 25.26 36.64 -32.13
C LEU A 66 25.74 36.39 -30.69
N GLU A 67 25.42 37.31 -29.78
CA GLU A 67 25.77 37.23 -28.36
C GLU A 67 25.09 36.03 -27.70
N ALA A 68 23.83 35.76 -28.07
CA ALA A 68 23.10 34.59 -27.59
C ALA A 68 23.80 33.27 -28.00
N ALA A 69 24.35 33.18 -29.22
CA ALA A 69 25.04 31.97 -29.68
C ALA A 69 26.35 31.72 -28.92
N GLU A 70 27.14 32.77 -28.66
CA GLU A 70 28.37 32.68 -27.87
C GLU A 70 28.08 32.30 -26.41
N GLN A 71 27.09 32.94 -25.79
CA GLN A 71 26.70 32.62 -24.41
C GLN A 71 26.09 31.23 -24.28
N PHE A 72 25.26 30.81 -25.24
CA PHE A 72 24.72 29.46 -25.30
C PHE A 72 25.83 28.42 -25.38
N GLU A 73 26.84 28.66 -26.22
CA GLU A 73 27.96 27.74 -26.37
C GLU A 73 28.83 27.65 -25.10
N ALA A 74 29.06 28.78 -24.43
CA ALA A 74 29.78 28.82 -23.16
C ALA A 74 29.00 28.07 -22.05
N ALA A 75 27.69 28.27 -21.97
CA ALA A 75 26.82 27.54 -21.05
C ALA A 75 26.84 26.03 -21.34
N TRP A 76 26.78 25.64 -22.62
CA TRP A 76 26.85 24.24 -23.04
C TRP A 76 28.21 23.61 -22.74
N GLU A 77 29.30 24.36 -22.87
CA GLU A 77 30.65 23.91 -22.49
C GLU A 77 30.73 23.57 -21.02
N LEU A 78 30.28 24.49 -20.17
CA LEU A 78 30.28 24.33 -18.73
C LEU A 78 29.37 23.16 -18.31
N ALA A 79 28.21 23.02 -18.93
CA ALA A 79 27.32 21.88 -18.71
C ALA A 79 27.93 20.53 -19.15
N CYS A 80 28.78 20.51 -20.18
CA CYS A 80 29.46 19.30 -20.65
C CYS A 80 30.71 18.93 -19.81
N ALA A 81 31.29 19.88 -19.09
CA ALA A 81 32.56 19.70 -18.37
C ALA A 81 32.42 18.83 -17.10
N GLY A 82 31.25 18.84 -16.45
CA GLY A 82 30.98 18.10 -15.20
C GLY A 82 29.71 17.25 -15.23
N SER A 83 29.31 16.73 -14.06
CA SER A 83 28.00 16.10 -13.84
C SER A 83 26.89 17.13 -14.04
N ASP A 84 25.76 16.73 -14.62
CA ASP A 84 24.67 17.67 -14.95
C ASP A 84 23.97 18.11 -13.65
N PRO A 85 24.11 19.38 -13.22
CA PRO A 85 23.53 19.80 -11.96
C PRO A 85 22.04 20.09 -12.10
N LEU A 86 21.31 19.87 -11.00
CA LEU A 86 19.96 20.39 -10.87
C LEU A 86 20.02 21.91 -10.65
N LEU A 87 19.40 22.67 -11.55
CA LEU A 87 19.38 24.14 -11.50
C LEU A 87 18.21 24.62 -10.63
N GLU A 88 18.36 24.57 -9.31
CA GLU A 88 17.42 25.15 -8.32
C GLU A 88 18.03 26.38 -7.63
N GLU A 89 17.20 27.39 -7.31
CA GLU A 89 17.59 28.45 -6.36
C GLU A 89 17.63 27.85 -4.94
N ARG A 90 18.81 27.80 -4.30
CA ARG A 90 18.97 27.30 -2.92
C ARG A 90 18.75 28.42 -1.90
N GLY A 91 17.98 28.14 -0.84
CA GLY A 91 17.71 29.03 0.31
C GLY A 91 16.76 28.39 1.33
N ALA A 92 16.52 29.06 2.46
CA ALA A 92 15.54 28.63 3.48
C ALA A 92 14.09 28.53 2.94
N ASP A 93 13.86 29.04 1.74
CA ASP A 93 12.61 29.02 0.98
C ASP A 93 12.61 28.03 -0.21
N VAL A 94 13.45 26.98 -0.22
CA VAL A 94 13.19 25.82 -1.09
C VAL A 94 11.87 25.21 -0.61
N ARG A 95 10.77 25.67 -1.20
CA ARG A 95 9.40 25.36 -0.80
C ARG A 95 9.26 23.84 -0.69
N GLN A 96 9.24 23.29 0.52
CA GLN A 96 8.56 22.02 0.75
C GLN A 96 7.17 22.21 0.15
N LEU A 97 6.88 21.44 -0.89
CA LEU A 97 5.60 21.51 -1.56
C LEU A 97 4.54 21.09 -0.54
N SER A 98 3.55 21.95 -0.31
CA SER A 98 2.41 21.58 0.52
C SER A 98 1.78 20.31 -0.04
N ALA A 99 1.17 19.49 0.83
CA ALA A 99 0.53 18.24 0.39
C ALA A 99 -0.40 18.48 -0.81
N GLY A 100 -0.15 17.78 -1.92
CA GLY A 100 -0.89 17.90 -3.18
C GLY A 100 -0.34 18.93 -4.18
N GLN A 101 0.67 19.73 -3.82
CA GLN A 101 1.42 20.54 -4.78
C GLN A 101 2.46 19.69 -5.51
N THR A 102 2.67 20.00 -6.79
CA THR A 102 3.66 19.34 -7.65
C THR A 102 4.40 20.36 -8.49
N ASP A 103 5.62 20.02 -8.88
CA ASP A 103 6.43 20.88 -9.76
C ASP A 103 7.37 20.03 -10.63
N VAL A 104 7.78 20.58 -11.77
CA VAL A 104 8.71 19.94 -12.71
C VAL A 104 9.87 20.86 -13.01
N VAL A 105 11.08 20.39 -12.72
CA VAL A 105 12.34 21.10 -12.96
C VAL A 105 13.17 20.33 -13.99
N ALA A 106 14.04 20.99 -14.75
CA ALA A 106 14.95 20.33 -15.70
C ALA A 106 16.42 20.50 -15.27
N GLY A 107 17.27 19.54 -15.63
CA GLY A 107 18.73 19.68 -15.49
C GLY A 107 19.29 20.76 -16.42
N GLY A 108 20.52 21.19 -16.18
CA GLY A 108 21.16 22.24 -16.96
C GLY A 108 21.27 21.91 -18.45
N ARG A 109 21.70 20.69 -18.79
CA ARG A 109 21.77 20.25 -20.19
C ARG A 109 20.39 20.18 -20.84
N ALA A 110 19.41 19.64 -20.13
CA ALA A 110 18.05 19.50 -20.66
C ALA A 110 17.39 20.86 -20.92
N ARG A 111 17.60 21.84 -20.03
CA ARG A 111 17.11 23.21 -20.22
C ARG A 111 17.73 23.89 -21.43
N LEU A 112 19.05 23.76 -21.63
CA LEU A 112 19.74 24.27 -22.83
C LEU A 112 19.26 23.58 -24.11
N GLU A 113 19.06 22.26 -24.09
CA GLU A 113 18.50 21.54 -25.24
C GLU A 113 17.07 21.98 -25.57
N GLN A 114 16.22 22.17 -24.57
CA GLN A 114 14.87 22.67 -24.74
C GLN A 114 14.89 24.10 -25.30
N LEU A 115 15.77 24.96 -24.79
CA LEU A 115 15.99 26.32 -25.27
C LEU A 115 16.43 26.33 -26.75
N TYR A 116 17.36 25.47 -27.14
CA TYR A 116 17.76 25.33 -28.54
C TYR A 116 16.59 24.84 -29.43
N ARG A 117 15.73 23.95 -28.93
CA ARG A 117 14.59 23.44 -29.70
C ARG A 117 13.52 24.50 -29.91
N SER A 118 13.14 25.24 -28.86
CA SER A 118 12.05 26.21 -28.87
C SER A 118 12.38 27.55 -29.55
N THR A 119 13.66 27.82 -29.80
CA THR A 119 14.13 29.09 -30.41
C THR A 119 13.93 29.17 -31.92
N ALA A 120 13.96 30.41 -32.41
CA ALA A 120 13.75 30.80 -33.80
C ALA A 120 14.84 30.26 -34.75
N ALA A 121 14.51 30.16 -36.05
CA ALA A 121 15.40 29.58 -37.06
C ALA A 121 16.66 30.44 -37.30
N GLU A 122 16.56 31.75 -37.09
CA GLU A 122 17.63 32.74 -37.22
C GLU A 122 18.77 32.44 -36.24
N PHE A 123 18.44 32.18 -34.97
CA PHE A 123 19.42 31.77 -33.96
C PHE A 123 20.13 30.47 -34.35
N LYS A 124 19.37 29.46 -34.80
CA LYS A 124 19.93 28.17 -35.24
C LYS A 124 20.89 28.32 -36.41
N THR A 125 20.55 29.23 -37.35
CA THR A 125 21.38 29.55 -38.51
C THR A 125 22.68 30.25 -38.09
N GLU A 126 22.58 31.20 -37.17
CA GLU A 126 23.74 31.94 -36.66
C GLU A 126 24.68 31.06 -35.85
N TYR A 127 24.13 30.22 -34.96
CA TYR A 127 24.90 29.22 -34.22
C TYR A 127 25.64 28.26 -35.17
N ALA A 128 24.96 27.75 -36.20
CA ALA A 128 25.60 26.90 -37.21
C ALA A 128 26.71 27.64 -37.97
N ARG A 129 26.51 28.92 -38.32
CA ARG A 129 27.51 29.75 -39.00
C ARG A 129 28.82 29.85 -38.22
N GLN A 130 28.73 29.96 -36.89
CA GLN A 130 29.90 30.13 -36.02
C GLN A 130 30.62 28.80 -35.72
N PHE A 131 29.87 27.74 -35.39
CA PHE A 131 30.45 26.55 -34.76
C PHE A 131 30.56 25.32 -35.67
N GLU A 132 29.89 25.29 -36.83
CA GLU A 132 29.91 24.11 -37.73
C GLU A 132 31.32 23.80 -38.26
N ALA A 133 32.05 24.81 -38.74
CA ALA A 133 33.40 24.61 -39.29
C ALA A 133 34.39 24.11 -38.22
N ALA A 134 34.30 24.66 -37.01
CA ALA A 134 35.12 24.24 -35.88
C ALA A 134 34.80 22.79 -35.45
N ALA A 135 33.51 22.42 -35.41
CA ALA A 135 33.07 21.06 -35.12
C ALA A 135 33.60 20.06 -36.15
N GLN A 136 33.50 20.37 -37.45
CA GLN A 136 34.02 19.52 -38.52
C GLN A 136 35.53 19.31 -38.41
N GLN A 137 36.30 20.37 -38.14
CA GLN A 137 37.74 20.29 -37.99
C GLN A 137 38.15 19.39 -36.82
N LYS A 138 37.45 19.46 -35.69
CA LYS A 138 37.73 18.63 -34.50
C LYS A 138 37.24 17.18 -34.63
N LEU A 139 36.12 16.93 -35.31
CA LEU A 139 35.55 15.58 -35.47
C LEU A 139 36.28 14.74 -36.53
N ARG A 140 36.79 15.37 -37.60
CA ARG A 140 37.45 14.67 -38.72
C ARG A 140 38.59 13.71 -38.31
N PRO A 141 39.56 14.08 -37.44
CA PRO A 141 40.60 13.14 -37.04
C PRO A 141 40.04 11.96 -36.25
N VAL A 142 39.04 12.18 -35.38
CA VAL A 142 38.47 11.12 -34.53
C VAL A 142 37.62 10.14 -35.33
N LEU A 143 36.92 10.62 -36.37
CA LEU A 143 36.22 9.75 -37.31
C LEU A 143 37.19 8.82 -38.07
N SER A 144 38.42 9.26 -38.32
CA SER A 144 39.44 8.43 -38.99
C SER A 144 40.11 7.42 -38.07
N THR A 145 40.23 7.70 -36.77
CA THR A 145 40.85 6.79 -35.80
C THR A 145 39.87 5.74 -35.25
N GLY A 146 38.56 5.97 -35.37
CA GLY A 146 37.54 5.03 -34.89
C GLY A 146 37.47 4.91 -33.36
N ASN A 147 38.07 5.85 -32.61
CA ASN A 147 38.00 5.85 -31.15
C ASN A 147 36.61 6.26 -30.68
N ALA A 148 35.81 5.28 -30.26
CA ALA A 148 34.41 5.48 -29.86
C ALA A 148 34.24 6.42 -28.65
N ILE A 149 35.17 6.40 -27.68
CA ILE A 149 35.06 7.21 -26.45
C ILE A 149 35.26 8.70 -26.78
N GLU A 150 36.31 9.02 -27.52
CA GLU A 150 36.57 10.40 -27.95
C GLU A 150 35.54 10.88 -28.97
N LEU A 151 35.09 10.01 -29.88
CA LEU A 151 34.03 10.35 -30.83
C LEU A 151 32.75 10.72 -30.10
N ARG A 152 32.38 9.95 -29.07
CA ARG A 152 31.23 10.21 -28.23
C ARG A 152 31.34 11.56 -27.52
N ARG A 153 32.46 11.82 -26.84
CA ARG A 153 32.70 13.09 -26.13
C ARG A 153 32.54 14.29 -27.07
N LEU A 154 33.20 14.28 -28.23
CA LEU A 154 33.15 15.39 -29.19
C LEU A 154 31.79 15.51 -29.89
N ALA A 155 31.16 14.40 -30.24
CA ALA A 155 29.86 14.41 -30.90
C ALA A 155 28.75 14.94 -29.98
N LEU A 156 28.82 14.65 -28.67
CA LEU A 156 27.95 15.25 -27.66
C LEU A 156 28.25 16.74 -27.44
N ARG A 157 29.52 17.14 -27.37
CA ARG A 157 29.91 18.55 -27.24
C ARG A 157 29.36 19.40 -28.37
N TYR A 158 29.41 18.89 -29.61
CA TYR A 158 28.93 19.60 -30.80
C TYR A 158 27.56 19.12 -31.31
N GLN A 159 26.71 18.56 -30.45
CA GLN A 159 25.47 17.88 -30.88
C GLN A 159 24.48 18.77 -31.65
N PHE A 160 24.53 20.10 -31.47
CA PHE A 160 23.66 21.06 -32.16
C PHE A 160 24.10 21.37 -33.59
N THR A 161 25.33 20.99 -33.97
CA THR A 161 25.87 21.12 -35.34
C THR A 161 25.48 19.93 -36.22
N ALA A 162 25.51 20.08 -37.54
CA ALA A 162 25.28 18.97 -38.47
C ALA A 162 26.43 17.94 -38.40
N ALA A 163 27.67 18.40 -38.22
CA ALA A 163 28.83 17.55 -37.98
C ALA A 163 28.69 16.67 -36.73
N GLY A 164 28.25 17.24 -35.60
CA GLY A 164 28.03 16.50 -34.36
C GLY A 164 26.96 15.42 -34.50
N ARG A 165 25.81 15.76 -35.12
CA ARG A 165 24.74 14.77 -35.42
C ARG A 165 25.21 13.64 -36.32
N THR A 166 26.02 13.96 -37.33
CA THR A 166 26.63 12.95 -38.22
C THR A 166 27.64 12.09 -37.46
N GLY A 167 28.39 12.68 -36.52
CA GLY A 167 29.26 11.98 -35.58
C GLY A 167 28.50 10.98 -34.72
N LEU A 168 27.37 11.37 -34.12
CA LEU A 168 26.51 10.47 -33.33
C LEU A 168 25.92 9.33 -34.18
N LYS A 169 25.45 9.61 -35.39
CA LYS A 169 24.97 8.58 -36.34
C LYS A 169 26.09 7.60 -36.70
N THR A 170 27.32 8.09 -36.87
CA THR A 170 28.49 7.24 -37.17
C THR A 170 28.87 6.40 -35.95
N LEU A 171 28.83 6.97 -34.75
CA LEU A 171 29.05 6.26 -33.50
C LEU A 171 28.03 5.13 -33.31
N ALA A 172 26.75 5.40 -33.59
CA ALA A 172 25.72 4.37 -33.52
C ALA A 172 25.96 3.21 -34.51
N ARG A 173 26.42 3.52 -35.73
CA ARG A 173 26.83 2.49 -36.70
C ARG A 173 28.01 1.66 -36.20
N LEU A 174 29.04 2.30 -35.63
CA LEU A 174 30.19 1.60 -35.05
C LEU A 174 29.76 0.63 -33.93
N PHE A 175 28.79 1.01 -33.10
CA PHE A 175 28.23 0.11 -32.09
C PHE A 175 27.42 -1.03 -32.71
N ALA A 176 26.56 -0.74 -33.69
CA ALA A 176 25.79 -1.76 -34.39
C ALA A 176 26.69 -2.78 -35.12
N ASP A 177 27.77 -2.33 -35.77
CA ASP A 177 28.75 -3.18 -36.45
C ASP A 177 29.51 -4.10 -35.48
N ARG A 178 29.65 -3.70 -34.21
CA ARG A 178 30.23 -4.51 -33.13
C ARG A 178 29.22 -5.47 -32.48
N GLY A 179 27.93 -5.36 -32.81
CA GLY A 179 26.84 -6.10 -32.19
C GLY A 179 26.27 -5.46 -30.92
N ASP A 180 26.74 -4.28 -30.52
CA ASP A 180 26.24 -3.53 -29.36
C ASP A 180 24.97 -2.74 -29.72
N PHE A 181 23.90 -3.45 -30.10
CA PHE A 181 22.66 -2.82 -30.60
C PHE A 181 21.98 -1.90 -29.58
N LEU A 182 22.10 -2.18 -28.28
CA LEU A 182 21.54 -1.31 -27.24
C LEU A 182 22.27 0.04 -27.16
N GLU A 183 23.60 0.04 -27.25
CA GLU A 183 24.40 1.26 -27.30
C GLU A 183 24.05 2.09 -28.54
N ALA A 184 23.90 1.42 -29.69
CA ALA A 184 23.45 2.06 -30.91
C ALA A 184 22.06 2.69 -30.76
N ALA A 185 21.09 1.96 -30.19
CA ALA A 185 19.72 2.43 -29.99
C ALA A 185 19.67 3.69 -29.12
N VAL A 186 20.36 3.69 -27.98
CA VAL A 186 20.39 4.83 -27.04
C VAL A 186 21.03 6.07 -27.68
N VAL A 187 22.07 5.91 -28.49
CA VAL A 187 22.67 7.04 -29.24
C VAL A 187 21.72 7.55 -30.33
N LEU A 188 21.06 6.65 -31.08
CA LEU A 188 20.10 7.05 -32.12
C LEU A 188 18.86 7.73 -31.55
N GLU A 189 18.39 7.33 -30.35
CA GLU A 189 17.31 8.03 -29.64
C GLU A 189 17.65 9.51 -29.41
N ARG A 190 18.88 9.80 -28.97
CA ARG A 190 19.32 11.20 -28.77
C ARG A 190 19.27 12.00 -30.08
N VAL A 191 19.71 11.39 -31.18
CA VAL A 191 19.64 12.03 -32.52
C VAL A 191 18.19 12.20 -32.96
N ARG A 192 17.32 11.22 -32.72
CA ARG A 192 15.89 11.26 -33.07
C ARG A 192 15.17 12.42 -32.38
N LEU A 193 15.50 12.71 -31.12
CA LEU A 193 14.94 13.85 -30.40
C LEU A 193 15.32 15.21 -31.02
N SER A 194 16.41 15.27 -31.80
CA SER A 194 16.81 16.46 -32.57
C SER A 194 16.25 16.50 -34.00
N GLU A 195 16.03 15.33 -34.63
CA GLU A 195 15.54 15.18 -36.00
C GLU A 195 14.22 14.39 -36.03
N THR A 196 13.15 15.01 -35.54
CA THR A 196 11.88 14.30 -35.29
C THR A 196 11.12 13.84 -36.55
N ASP A 197 11.47 14.33 -37.74
CA ASP A 197 10.72 14.07 -38.98
C ASP A 197 11.24 12.87 -39.81
N SER A 198 12.32 12.21 -39.38
CA SER A 198 12.94 11.10 -40.14
C SER A 198 12.37 9.73 -39.77
N VAL A 199 11.52 9.17 -40.63
CA VAL A 199 10.98 7.79 -40.49
C VAL A 199 12.09 6.75 -40.47
N ARG A 200 13.10 6.93 -41.32
CA ARG A 200 14.24 5.99 -41.41
C ARG A 200 15.03 5.94 -40.11
N LEU A 201 15.31 7.09 -39.49
CA LEU A 201 16.01 7.14 -38.20
C LEU A 201 15.20 6.46 -37.10
N LEU A 202 13.89 6.73 -37.05
CA LEU A 202 12.97 6.13 -36.10
C LEU A 202 12.94 4.59 -36.23
N LEU A 203 12.84 4.06 -37.46
CA LEU A 203 12.87 2.61 -37.70
C LEU A 203 14.24 1.98 -37.46
N GLN A 204 15.34 2.70 -37.72
CA GLN A 204 16.68 2.24 -37.36
C GLN A 204 16.84 2.08 -35.84
N THR A 205 16.31 3.03 -35.07
CA THR A 205 16.28 2.94 -33.60
C THR A 205 15.42 1.75 -33.15
N ALA A 206 14.22 1.60 -33.72
CA ALA A 206 13.31 0.49 -33.42
C ALA A 206 13.96 -0.88 -33.73
N TRP A 207 14.68 -0.99 -34.85
CA TRP A 207 15.41 -2.19 -35.24
C TRP A 207 16.54 -2.51 -34.25
N CYS A 208 17.30 -1.51 -33.80
CA CYS A 208 18.34 -1.71 -32.78
C CYS A 208 17.73 -2.15 -31.42
N TYR A 209 16.57 -1.63 -31.04
CA TYR A 209 15.84 -2.12 -29.86
C TYR A 209 15.34 -3.56 -30.03
N ALA A 210 14.80 -3.92 -31.21
CA ALA A 210 14.36 -5.28 -31.49
C ALA A 210 15.54 -6.28 -31.40
N MET A 211 16.69 -5.92 -31.97
CA MET A 211 17.91 -6.73 -31.95
C MET A 211 18.52 -6.88 -30.55
N SER A 212 18.34 -5.88 -29.67
CA SER A 212 18.77 -5.96 -28.27
C SER A 212 17.78 -6.67 -27.34
N GLY A 213 16.62 -7.11 -27.85
CA GLY A 213 15.57 -7.78 -27.08
C GLY A 213 14.60 -6.85 -26.35
N LEU A 214 14.72 -5.53 -26.52
CA LEU A 214 13.82 -4.51 -25.95
C LEU A 214 12.57 -4.38 -26.83
N ARG A 215 11.76 -5.44 -26.86
CA ARG A 215 10.62 -5.59 -27.78
C ARG A 215 9.53 -4.53 -27.59
N GLN A 216 9.28 -4.07 -26.37
CA GLN A 216 8.24 -3.08 -26.09
C GLN A 216 8.60 -1.70 -26.69
N ASP A 217 9.84 -1.25 -26.55
CA ASP A 217 10.31 0.00 -27.18
C ASP A 217 10.31 -0.10 -28.70
N ALA A 218 10.73 -1.25 -29.25
CA ALA A 218 10.67 -1.50 -30.69
C ALA A 218 9.23 -1.48 -31.23
N ALA A 219 8.28 -2.06 -30.51
CA ALA A 219 6.86 -2.07 -30.85
C ALA A 219 6.25 -0.66 -30.81
N ASP A 220 6.51 0.11 -29.76
CA ASP A 220 6.03 1.50 -29.63
C ASP A 220 6.52 2.37 -30.80
N LEU A 221 7.82 2.30 -31.11
CA LEU A 221 8.38 3.06 -32.23
C LEU A 221 7.83 2.58 -33.57
N SER A 222 7.64 1.27 -33.75
CA SER A 222 7.02 0.73 -34.98
C SER A 222 5.57 1.19 -35.13
N ALA A 223 4.82 1.29 -34.03
CA ALA A 223 3.47 1.84 -34.03
C ALA A 223 3.48 3.34 -34.38
N LEU A 224 4.42 4.11 -33.83
CA LEU A 224 4.62 5.51 -34.16
C LEU A 224 4.96 5.70 -35.66
N ALA A 225 5.78 4.83 -36.25
CA ALA A 225 6.10 4.87 -37.68
C ALA A 225 4.87 4.70 -38.59
N ARG A 226 3.82 4.02 -38.11
CA ARG A 226 2.56 3.80 -38.83
C ARG A 226 1.52 4.90 -38.60
N SER A 227 1.79 5.86 -37.71
CA SER A 227 0.89 6.99 -37.47
C SER A 227 0.76 7.88 -38.71
N GLU A 228 -0.37 8.58 -38.84
CA GLU A 228 -0.68 9.45 -39.99
C GLU A 228 0.48 10.38 -40.36
N ARG A 229 1.24 10.86 -39.36
CA ARG A 229 2.41 11.73 -39.53
C ARG A 229 3.48 11.16 -40.46
N PHE A 230 3.67 9.84 -40.49
CA PHE A 230 4.80 9.19 -41.18
C PHE A 230 4.39 8.26 -42.31
N THR A 231 3.10 7.94 -42.44
CA THR A 231 2.56 7.02 -43.47
C THR A 231 3.02 7.34 -44.90
N ALA A 232 2.95 8.60 -45.33
CA ALA A 232 3.37 9.02 -46.67
C ALA A 232 4.87 8.80 -46.91
N ASN A 233 5.70 9.11 -45.92
CA ASN A 233 7.15 8.95 -46.00
C ASN A 233 7.56 7.47 -45.94
N LEU A 234 6.84 6.65 -45.17
CA LEU A 234 7.04 5.20 -45.11
C LEU A 234 6.75 4.52 -46.45
N ALA A 235 5.68 4.93 -47.13
CA ALA A 235 5.33 4.39 -48.46
C ALA A 235 6.34 4.80 -49.55
N ALA A 236 6.96 5.99 -49.42
CA ALA A 236 7.93 6.50 -50.38
C ALA A 236 9.34 5.91 -50.22
N ASP A 237 9.73 5.44 -49.03
CA ASP A 237 11.07 4.91 -48.74
C ASP A 237 11.08 3.38 -48.64
N GLY A 238 11.52 2.71 -49.73
CA GLY A 238 11.60 1.24 -49.78
C GLY A 238 12.50 0.61 -48.71
N VAL A 239 13.50 1.34 -48.19
CA VAL A 239 14.36 0.85 -47.09
C VAL A 239 13.61 0.88 -45.77
N ALA A 240 12.81 1.93 -45.53
CA ALA A 240 11.96 2.03 -44.35
C ALA A 240 10.92 0.90 -44.32
N GLY A 241 10.30 0.61 -45.47
CA GLY A 241 9.38 -0.53 -45.60
C GLY A 241 10.04 -1.88 -45.29
N ALA A 242 11.26 -2.11 -45.79
CA ALA A 242 12.02 -3.33 -45.52
C ALA A 242 12.42 -3.46 -44.04
N LEU A 243 12.85 -2.37 -43.40
CA LEU A 243 13.15 -2.34 -41.96
C LEU A 243 11.91 -2.67 -41.12
N LEU A 244 10.75 -2.10 -41.46
CA LEU A 244 9.50 -2.36 -40.75
C LEU A 244 9.11 -3.84 -40.84
N ALA A 245 9.19 -4.44 -42.03
CA ALA A 245 8.92 -5.86 -42.22
C ALA A 245 9.89 -6.76 -41.42
N ASP A 246 11.18 -6.37 -41.36
CA ASP A 246 12.16 -7.09 -40.56
C ASP A 246 11.90 -6.97 -39.04
N ILE A 247 11.52 -5.78 -38.56
CA ILE A 247 11.12 -5.57 -37.16
C ILE A 247 9.89 -6.41 -36.82
N GLU A 248 8.87 -6.41 -37.68
CA GLU A 248 7.68 -7.24 -37.48
C GLU A 248 8.03 -8.72 -37.40
N ARG A 249 8.95 -9.20 -38.26
CA ARG A 249 9.48 -10.56 -38.19
C ARG A 249 10.21 -10.81 -36.87
N LEU A 250 11.03 -9.89 -36.39
CA LEU A 250 11.75 -10.04 -35.11
C LEU A 250 10.82 -10.02 -33.89
N LEU A 251 9.77 -9.22 -33.93
CA LEU A 251 8.76 -9.14 -32.87
C LEU A 251 7.86 -10.39 -32.82
N THR A 252 7.55 -10.97 -33.98
CA THR A 252 6.69 -12.16 -34.11
C THR A 252 7.44 -13.48 -34.03
N SER A 253 8.74 -13.51 -34.33
CA SER A 253 9.53 -14.75 -34.28
C SER A 253 9.69 -15.23 -32.83
N PRO A 254 9.34 -16.49 -32.53
CA PRO A 254 9.85 -17.14 -31.32
C PRO A 254 11.38 -17.19 -31.44
N LEU A 255 12.09 -16.85 -30.36
CA LEU A 255 13.55 -16.87 -30.34
C LEU A 255 14.08 -18.15 -31.00
N VAL A 256 15.10 -17.99 -31.85
CA VAL A 256 15.86 -19.07 -32.48
C VAL A 256 16.10 -20.19 -31.45
N ALA A 257 15.82 -21.43 -31.88
CA ALA A 257 15.89 -22.65 -31.10
C ALA A 257 17.12 -22.69 -30.18
N GLY A 258 16.88 -22.60 -28.86
CA GLY A 258 17.93 -22.66 -27.83
C GLY A 258 17.66 -21.87 -26.54
N THR A 259 16.66 -20.98 -26.50
CA THR A 259 16.22 -20.34 -25.24
C THR A 259 14.72 -20.52 -25.05
N PRO A 260 14.27 -21.29 -24.03
CA PRO A 260 12.84 -21.40 -23.75
C PRO A 260 12.33 -20.04 -23.24
N SER A 261 11.12 -19.68 -23.71
CA SER A 261 10.14 -18.72 -23.16
C SER A 261 10.63 -17.48 -22.39
N VAL A 262 10.14 -16.30 -22.78
CA VAL A 262 10.15 -15.02 -22.02
C VAL A 262 10.31 -15.25 -20.51
N GLY A 263 11.51 -14.98 -19.98
CA GLY A 263 11.82 -15.21 -18.57
C GLY A 263 11.47 -14.01 -17.70
N TRP A 264 10.96 -14.27 -16.49
CA TRP A 264 10.70 -13.27 -15.45
C TRP A 264 12.02 -12.91 -14.73
N LYS A 265 12.91 -12.21 -15.43
CA LYS A 265 14.33 -12.01 -15.04
C LYS A 265 14.57 -10.84 -14.08
N GLN A 266 13.58 -9.97 -13.90
CA GLN A 266 13.65 -8.81 -13.02
C GLN A 266 12.31 -8.61 -12.32
N PRO A 267 12.22 -7.80 -11.24
CA PRO A 267 10.96 -7.56 -10.53
C PRO A 267 9.86 -7.05 -11.48
N LEU A 268 8.64 -7.58 -11.37
CA LEU A 268 7.55 -7.24 -12.31
C LEU A 268 7.86 -7.57 -13.79
N GLY A 269 8.76 -8.53 -14.01
CA GLY A 269 9.02 -9.23 -15.27
C GLY A 269 10.04 -8.57 -16.18
N ASN A 270 9.87 -7.28 -16.49
CA ASN A 270 10.71 -6.57 -17.45
C ASN A 270 11.17 -5.18 -16.95
N TYR A 271 11.98 -4.50 -17.74
CA TYR A 271 12.57 -3.20 -17.42
C TYR A 271 11.56 -2.02 -17.41
N ARG A 272 10.33 -2.23 -17.93
CA ARG A 272 9.21 -1.28 -17.89
C ARG A 272 8.19 -1.60 -16.79
N ARG A 273 8.33 -2.76 -16.13
CA ARG A 273 7.46 -3.26 -15.06
C ARG A 273 6.00 -3.48 -15.49
N THR A 274 5.81 -3.87 -16.75
CA THR A 274 4.49 -4.08 -17.39
C THR A 274 4.37 -5.42 -18.12
N GLU A 275 5.27 -6.36 -17.84
CA GLU A 275 5.24 -7.69 -18.44
C GLU A 275 3.95 -8.43 -18.05
N ARG A 276 3.32 -9.08 -19.03
CA ARG A 276 2.09 -9.83 -18.84
C ARG A 276 2.40 -11.32 -18.75
N GLN A 277 1.63 -12.03 -17.95
CA GLN A 277 1.78 -13.48 -17.76
C GLN A 277 0.58 -14.18 -18.40
N LEU A 278 0.77 -15.29 -19.09
CA LEU A 278 -0.36 -16.02 -19.68
C LEU A 278 -1.11 -16.79 -18.58
N ILE A 279 -2.19 -16.21 -18.05
CA ILE A 279 -2.95 -16.80 -16.96
C ILE A 279 -3.68 -18.05 -17.42
N THR A 280 -3.57 -19.09 -16.61
CA THR A 280 -4.39 -20.30 -16.67
C THR A 280 -4.88 -20.61 -15.26
N PRO A 281 -6.06 -21.22 -15.10
CA PRO A 281 -6.54 -21.63 -13.80
C PRO A 281 -5.53 -22.55 -13.10
N PRO A 282 -5.36 -22.42 -11.77
CA PRO A 282 -4.45 -23.27 -11.02
C PRO A 282 -4.91 -24.73 -11.07
N ARG A 283 -3.98 -25.66 -11.35
CA ARG A 283 -4.19 -27.10 -11.23
C ARG A 283 -3.77 -27.58 -9.85
N LEU A 284 -4.75 -27.83 -8.99
CA LEU A 284 -4.52 -28.04 -7.56
C LEU A 284 -4.15 -29.48 -7.22
N ARG A 285 -4.57 -30.45 -8.05
CA ARG A 285 -4.30 -31.87 -7.81
C ARG A 285 -2.81 -32.21 -7.77
N SER A 286 -2.01 -31.48 -8.53
CA SER A 286 -0.57 -31.72 -8.69
C SER A 286 0.29 -30.74 -7.90
N MET A 287 -0.28 -30.14 -6.86
CA MET A 287 0.39 -29.18 -6.00
C MET A 287 1.57 -29.80 -5.24
N GLN A 288 2.73 -29.16 -5.34
CA GLN A 288 3.97 -29.57 -4.69
C GLN A 288 4.52 -28.42 -3.88
N THR A 289 4.67 -28.61 -2.58
CA THR A 289 5.19 -27.59 -1.65
C THR A 289 6.62 -27.92 -1.27
N SER A 290 7.47 -26.91 -1.24
CA SER A 290 8.86 -27.00 -0.80
C SER A 290 9.13 -25.90 0.23
N SER A 291 9.80 -26.25 1.33
CA SER A 291 10.19 -25.29 2.35
C SER A 291 11.29 -24.36 1.82
N LEU A 292 11.15 -23.07 2.12
CA LEU A 292 12.14 -22.01 1.92
C LEU A 292 12.95 -21.75 3.20
N PHE A 293 12.47 -22.24 4.35
CA PHE A 293 13.13 -22.18 5.67
C PHE A 293 13.76 -23.53 6.06
N GLU A 294 14.14 -24.33 5.08
CA GLU A 294 14.90 -25.56 5.29
C GLU A 294 16.24 -25.43 4.55
N VAL A 295 17.32 -25.68 5.28
CA VAL A 295 18.69 -25.65 4.77
C VAL A 295 19.13 -27.08 4.52
N THR A 296 19.62 -27.35 3.31
CA THR A 296 20.14 -28.67 2.92
C THR A 296 21.66 -28.77 3.05
N ASP A 297 22.36 -27.65 3.12
CA ASP A 297 23.79 -27.56 3.35
C ASP A 297 24.14 -28.14 4.72
N VAL A 298 24.89 -29.25 4.69
CA VAL A 298 25.32 -30.02 5.85
C VAL A 298 26.05 -29.16 6.88
N LEU A 299 26.74 -28.10 6.45
CA LEU A 299 27.49 -27.21 7.35
C LEU A 299 26.58 -26.38 8.27
N PHE A 300 25.34 -26.11 7.85
CA PHE A 300 24.44 -25.21 8.55
C PHE A 300 23.12 -25.87 8.97
N ALA A 301 22.73 -26.97 8.34
CA ALA A 301 21.45 -27.65 8.52
C ALA A 301 21.20 -28.03 9.99
N GLU A 302 22.17 -28.66 10.67
CA GLU A 302 22.02 -29.09 12.07
C GLU A 302 21.78 -27.91 13.04
N GLN A 303 22.39 -26.76 12.76
CA GLN A 303 22.27 -25.58 13.62
C GLN A 303 21.01 -24.75 13.30
N LEU A 304 20.64 -24.63 12.02
CA LEU A 304 19.59 -23.70 11.60
C LEU A 304 18.20 -24.33 11.54
N ASN A 305 18.07 -25.57 11.03
CA ASN A 305 16.76 -26.16 10.76
C ASN A 305 15.84 -26.23 12.00
N PRO A 306 16.32 -26.58 13.21
CA PRO A 306 15.47 -26.54 14.41
C PRO A 306 14.93 -25.14 14.74
N LEU A 307 15.72 -24.10 14.46
CA LEU A 307 15.37 -22.71 14.75
C LEU A 307 14.36 -22.18 13.75
N LEU A 308 14.60 -22.48 12.48
CA LEU A 308 13.73 -22.10 11.39
C LEU A 308 12.36 -22.78 11.50
N ALA A 309 12.33 -24.04 11.93
CA ALA A 309 11.08 -24.74 12.24
C ALA A 309 10.29 -24.02 13.34
N ALA A 310 10.93 -23.63 14.45
CA ALA A 310 10.27 -22.90 15.54
C ALA A 310 9.75 -21.51 15.12
N LEU A 311 10.44 -20.84 14.20
CA LEU A 311 10.03 -19.54 13.67
C LEU A 311 8.86 -19.63 12.68
N THR A 312 8.74 -20.73 11.94
CA THR A 312 7.73 -20.92 10.89
C THR A 312 6.31 -20.74 11.44
N ASP A 313 5.97 -21.46 12.52
CA ASP A 313 4.65 -21.37 13.16
C ASP A 313 4.34 -19.96 13.68
N PHE A 314 5.36 -19.30 14.25
CA PHE A 314 5.23 -17.93 14.75
C PHE A 314 4.92 -16.96 13.60
N LEU A 315 5.69 -17.04 12.50
CA LEU A 315 5.55 -16.14 11.35
C LEU A 315 4.18 -16.27 10.70
N GLU A 316 3.69 -17.49 10.45
CA GLU A 316 2.36 -17.72 9.88
C GLU A 316 1.24 -17.29 10.85
N THR A 317 1.41 -17.52 12.16
CA THR A 317 0.44 -17.03 13.16
C THR A 317 0.36 -15.50 13.19
N GLN A 318 1.50 -14.79 13.10
CA GLN A 318 1.52 -13.33 13.03
C GLN A 318 0.94 -12.80 11.71
N ARG A 319 1.20 -13.52 10.61
CA ARG A 319 0.61 -13.25 9.29
C ARG A 319 -0.91 -13.28 9.36
N GLU A 320 -1.48 -14.36 9.86
CA GLU A 320 -2.93 -14.51 10.00
C GLU A 320 -3.53 -13.40 10.87
N LYS A 321 -2.93 -13.11 12.03
CA LYS A 321 -3.38 -12.02 12.91
C LYS A 321 -3.41 -10.69 12.18
N SER A 322 -2.36 -10.39 11.42
CA SER A 322 -2.27 -9.14 10.64
C SER A 322 -3.36 -9.06 9.57
N LEU A 323 -3.59 -10.15 8.84
CA LEU A 323 -4.61 -10.24 7.78
C LEU A 323 -6.04 -10.15 8.34
N ARG A 324 -6.32 -10.73 9.52
CA ARG A 324 -7.61 -10.59 10.22
C ARG A 324 -7.90 -9.15 10.61
N LEU A 325 -6.87 -8.38 10.95
CA LEU A 325 -6.95 -6.95 11.23
C LEU A 325 -7.00 -6.08 9.96
N ASN A 326 -7.15 -6.68 8.77
CA ASN A 326 -7.13 -5.98 7.49
C ASN A 326 -5.84 -5.19 7.23
N SER A 327 -4.72 -5.60 7.83
CA SER A 327 -3.39 -5.02 7.57
C SER A 327 -2.74 -5.66 6.34
N THR A 328 -1.96 -4.89 5.59
CA THR A 328 -1.28 -5.37 4.38
C THR A 328 -0.08 -6.26 4.72
N SER A 329 -0.30 -7.58 4.71
CA SER A 329 0.73 -8.60 4.94
C SER A 329 0.98 -9.40 3.64
N VAL A 330 1.91 -8.89 2.83
CA VAL A 330 2.33 -9.48 1.54
C VAL A 330 3.84 -9.76 1.61
N PRO A 331 4.32 -10.93 1.15
CA PRO A 331 5.74 -11.24 1.07
C PRO A 331 6.52 -10.22 0.25
N ALA A 332 7.60 -9.68 0.82
CA ALA A 332 8.53 -8.80 0.12
C ALA A 332 9.41 -9.58 -0.88
N SER A 333 9.61 -10.88 -0.66
CA SER A 333 10.38 -11.76 -1.55
C SER A 333 9.62 -12.09 -2.83
N GLY A 334 10.21 -11.73 -3.96
CA GLY A 334 9.73 -12.08 -5.29
C GLY A 334 10.50 -13.28 -5.85
N VAL A 335 9.84 -14.04 -6.73
CA VAL A 335 10.47 -15.14 -7.48
C VAL A 335 10.93 -14.61 -8.84
N LEU A 336 12.12 -15.04 -9.27
CA LEU A 336 12.57 -14.86 -10.65
C LEU A 336 12.55 -16.20 -11.39
N VAL A 337 12.31 -16.16 -12.70
CA VAL A 337 12.35 -17.34 -13.57
C VAL A 337 13.26 -17.05 -14.75
N ALA A 338 14.30 -17.87 -14.93
CA ALA A 338 15.18 -17.78 -16.08
C ALA A 338 15.54 -19.19 -16.60
N GLY A 339 15.14 -19.48 -17.84
CA GLY A 339 15.34 -20.80 -18.43
C GLY A 339 14.53 -21.87 -17.68
N GLU A 340 15.21 -22.91 -17.20
CA GLU A 340 14.61 -24.04 -16.49
C GLU A 340 14.66 -23.89 -14.97
N LEU A 341 15.19 -22.78 -14.45
CA LEU A 341 15.35 -22.52 -13.02
C LEU A 341 14.46 -21.37 -12.56
N PHE A 342 13.97 -21.48 -11.33
CA PHE A 342 13.43 -20.36 -10.58
C PHE A 342 14.29 -20.08 -9.34
N TYR A 343 14.32 -18.81 -8.95
CA TYR A 343 15.16 -18.30 -7.86
C TYR A 343 14.27 -17.69 -6.80
N ALA A 344 14.51 -18.05 -5.54
CA ALA A 344 13.84 -17.50 -4.38
C ALA A 344 14.86 -17.07 -3.33
N ARG A 345 14.63 -15.91 -2.71
CA ARG A 345 15.46 -15.38 -1.63
C ARG A 345 14.71 -15.41 -0.31
N THR A 346 15.41 -15.76 0.75
CA THR A 346 14.91 -15.74 2.12
C THR A 346 15.93 -15.06 3.03
N PRO A 347 15.58 -14.74 4.29
CA PRO A 347 16.54 -14.26 5.28
C PRO A 347 17.68 -15.25 5.57
N VAL A 348 17.54 -16.52 5.15
CA VAL A 348 18.57 -17.56 5.30
C VAL A 348 19.59 -17.50 4.17
N GLY A 349 19.16 -17.10 2.97
CA GLY A 349 20.01 -17.10 1.78
C GLY A 349 19.21 -17.18 0.48
N LEU A 350 19.80 -17.85 -0.51
CA LEU A 350 19.29 -17.93 -1.88
C LEU A 350 19.14 -19.39 -2.31
N GLN A 351 18.03 -19.73 -2.93
CA GLN A 351 17.78 -21.06 -3.49
C GLN A 351 17.45 -20.97 -4.98
N ALA A 352 18.05 -21.85 -5.77
CA ALA A 352 17.63 -22.10 -7.14
C ALA A 352 17.07 -23.50 -7.28
N ARG A 353 15.92 -23.62 -7.92
CA ARG A 353 15.18 -24.87 -8.06
C ARG A 353 14.73 -25.06 -9.50
N HIS A 354 14.63 -26.32 -9.92
CA HIS A 354 14.13 -26.67 -11.25
C HIS A 354 12.64 -26.34 -11.37
N LEU A 355 12.27 -25.63 -12.43
CA LEU A 355 10.91 -25.16 -12.68
C LEU A 355 9.93 -26.33 -12.93
N GLN A 356 10.40 -27.41 -13.55
CA GLN A 356 9.58 -28.58 -13.88
C GLN A 356 9.46 -29.60 -12.75
N THR A 357 10.51 -29.80 -11.94
CA THR A 357 10.54 -30.83 -10.89
C THR A 357 10.37 -30.26 -9.48
N GLY A 358 10.72 -28.99 -9.26
CA GLY A 358 10.77 -28.37 -7.93
C GLY A 358 12.02 -28.72 -7.11
N GLU A 359 12.87 -29.60 -7.64
CA GLU A 359 14.09 -30.05 -6.97
C GLU A 359 15.09 -28.91 -6.81
N LEU A 360 15.81 -28.92 -5.69
CA LEU A 360 16.87 -27.96 -5.41
C LEU A 360 18.07 -28.22 -6.34
N ALA A 361 18.39 -27.23 -7.17
CA ALA A 361 19.55 -27.27 -8.05
C ALA A 361 20.83 -26.85 -7.29
N TRP A 362 20.73 -25.76 -6.53
CA TRP A 362 21.76 -25.29 -5.63
C TRP A 362 21.17 -24.33 -4.59
N GLU A 363 21.87 -24.17 -3.47
CA GLU A 363 21.57 -23.16 -2.46
C GLU A 363 22.83 -22.43 -2.01
N VAL A 364 22.66 -21.17 -1.61
CA VAL A 364 23.69 -20.34 -0.99
C VAL A 364 23.17 -19.91 0.36
N VAL A 365 23.78 -20.41 1.44
CA VAL A 365 23.40 -20.08 2.81
C VAL A 365 24.18 -18.86 3.28
N ARG A 366 23.48 -17.74 3.48
CA ARG A 366 24.04 -16.49 3.99
C ARG A 366 22.95 -15.72 4.73
N GLN A 367 22.98 -15.85 6.06
CA GLN A 367 21.98 -15.28 6.95
C GLN A 367 22.04 -13.74 6.93
N ASP A 368 20.89 -13.10 6.77
CA ASP A 368 20.75 -11.65 6.93
C ASP A 368 20.95 -11.21 8.39
N ALA A 369 21.25 -9.93 8.61
CA ALA A 369 21.54 -9.37 9.93
C ALA A 369 20.47 -9.69 11.02
N PRO A 370 19.15 -9.55 10.77
CA PRO A 370 18.14 -9.84 11.80
C PRO A 370 18.09 -11.31 12.21
N LEU A 371 18.25 -12.23 11.25
CA LEU A 371 18.32 -13.66 11.53
C LEU A 371 19.60 -14.00 12.30
N ARG A 372 20.75 -13.40 11.94
CA ARG A 372 22.01 -13.56 12.69
C ARG A 372 21.88 -13.07 14.13
N ALA A 373 21.23 -11.93 14.34
CA ALA A 373 20.97 -11.38 15.68
C ALA A 373 20.10 -12.32 16.52
N LEU A 374 19.03 -12.85 15.94
CA LEU A 374 18.18 -13.87 16.59
C LEU A 374 18.96 -15.12 16.99
N ILE A 375 19.79 -15.66 16.08
CA ILE A 375 20.63 -16.82 16.36
C ILE A 375 21.62 -16.53 17.48
N SER A 376 22.16 -15.31 17.56
CA SER A 376 23.08 -14.91 18.62
C SER A 376 22.41 -14.85 20.00
N LEU A 377 21.18 -14.30 20.08
CA LEU A 377 20.39 -14.23 21.32
C LEU A 377 20.03 -15.62 21.84
N GLN A 378 19.84 -16.59 20.95
CA GLN A 378 19.51 -17.95 21.38
C GLN A 378 20.67 -18.62 22.11
N LYS A 379 21.88 -18.34 21.63
CA LYS A 379 23.11 -18.89 22.22
C LYS A 379 23.41 -18.27 23.58
N SER A 380 22.91 -17.08 23.89
CA SER A 380 23.17 -16.38 25.16
C SER A 380 22.20 -16.74 26.31
N ALA A 381 21.12 -17.49 26.06
CA ALA A 381 20.12 -17.91 27.06
C ALA A 381 19.48 -16.75 27.88
N GLU A 382 19.44 -15.54 27.32
CA GLU A 382 18.82 -14.37 27.94
C GLU A 382 17.30 -14.32 27.67
N PHE A 383 16.56 -13.76 28.63
CA PHE A 383 15.10 -13.75 28.81
C PHE A 383 14.22 -13.91 27.54
N ASN A 384 13.23 -14.82 27.58
CA ASN A 384 12.21 -15.10 26.53
C ASN A 384 11.56 -13.86 25.85
N GLY A 385 11.57 -12.68 26.49
CA GLY A 385 11.03 -11.45 25.93
C GLY A 385 11.80 -10.91 24.72
N ASP A 386 13.13 -11.00 24.74
CA ASP A 386 13.98 -10.45 23.67
C ASP A 386 13.92 -11.29 22.39
N MET A 387 13.72 -12.61 22.56
CA MET A 387 13.44 -13.54 21.46
C MET A 387 12.17 -13.22 20.69
N LEU A 388 11.08 -12.96 21.41
CA LEU A 388 9.81 -12.57 20.78
C LEU A 388 9.94 -11.24 20.03
N SER A 389 10.67 -10.29 20.59
CA SER A 389 10.96 -9.00 19.94
C SER A 389 11.72 -9.20 18.62
N GLY A 390 12.78 -10.02 18.63
CA GLY A 390 13.54 -10.33 17.41
C GLY A 390 12.71 -11.08 16.37
N ALA A 391 11.83 -12.00 16.76
CA ALA A 391 10.98 -12.74 15.83
C ALA A 391 9.92 -11.83 15.17
N VAL A 392 9.37 -10.87 15.91
CA VAL A 392 8.50 -9.81 15.35
C VAL A 392 9.27 -8.97 14.34
N GLU A 393 10.55 -8.70 14.59
CA GLU A 393 11.37 -7.92 13.67
C GLU A 393 11.68 -8.69 12.37
N LEU A 394 11.96 -9.98 12.46
CA LEU A 394 12.09 -10.84 11.28
C LEU A 394 10.79 -10.86 10.44
N TYR A 395 9.64 -10.96 11.11
CA TYR A 395 8.33 -10.85 10.44
C TYR A 395 8.18 -9.52 9.70
N ARG A 396 8.55 -8.40 10.34
CA ARG A 396 8.53 -7.08 9.70
C ARG A 396 9.46 -7.02 8.51
N GLN A 397 10.67 -7.57 8.59
CA GLN A 397 11.60 -7.61 7.45
C GLN A 397 10.97 -8.33 6.24
N LEU A 398 10.34 -9.49 6.47
CA LEU A 398 9.71 -10.32 5.44
C LEU A 398 8.55 -9.64 4.71
N ILE A 399 7.89 -8.66 5.32
CA ILE A 399 6.79 -7.91 4.70
C ILE A 399 7.18 -6.51 4.26
N ARG A 400 8.17 -5.87 4.93
CA ARG A 400 8.47 -4.43 4.83
C ARG A 400 9.69 -4.14 3.97
N THR A 401 10.72 -4.97 4.04
CA THR A 401 12.05 -4.70 3.47
C THR A 401 12.18 -5.32 2.09
N VAL A 402 11.74 -4.58 1.08
CA VAL A 402 11.81 -5.00 -0.32
C VAL A 402 13.24 -4.87 -0.87
N THR A 403 14.04 -3.93 -0.34
CA THR A 403 15.44 -3.67 -0.76
C THR A 403 16.31 -4.93 -0.82
N THR A 404 16.32 -5.73 0.23
CA THR A 404 17.10 -6.98 0.29
C THR A 404 16.35 -8.19 -0.25
N SER A 405 15.10 -8.04 -0.66
CA SER A 405 14.29 -9.14 -1.19
C SER A 405 14.25 -9.17 -2.72
N GLN A 406 14.71 -8.09 -3.38
CA GLN A 406 14.77 -7.97 -4.83
C GLN A 406 16.02 -8.64 -5.41
N MET A 407 15.86 -9.19 -6.62
CA MET A 407 16.92 -9.82 -7.40
C MET A 407 16.80 -9.39 -8.87
N ALA A 408 17.86 -9.49 -9.65
CA ALA A 408 17.84 -9.29 -11.10
C ALA A 408 18.80 -10.25 -11.81
N ILE A 409 18.50 -10.66 -13.05
CA ILE A 409 19.34 -11.57 -13.85
C ILE A 409 19.79 -10.89 -15.16
N SER A 410 21.10 -10.92 -15.42
CA SER A 410 21.70 -10.60 -16.72
C SER A 410 22.49 -11.78 -17.25
N GLY A 411 22.13 -12.32 -18.42
CA GLY A 411 22.85 -13.46 -19.00
C GLY A 411 22.92 -14.65 -18.03
N ARG A 412 24.13 -14.96 -17.53
CA ARG A 412 24.39 -16.01 -16.53
C ARG A 412 24.61 -15.46 -15.11
N THR A 413 24.47 -14.16 -14.89
CA THR A 413 24.75 -13.51 -13.62
C THR A 413 23.45 -13.15 -12.90
N LEU A 414 23.32 -13.59 -11.66
CA LEU A 414 22.25 -13.24 -10.74
C LEU A 414 22.76 -12.20 -9.74
N TYR A 415 22.12 -11.04 -9.72
CA TYR A 415 22.43 -9.92 -8.84
C TYR A 415 21.45 -9.88 -7.67
N VAL A 416 22.00 -9.71 -6.47
CA VAL A 416 21.21 -9.69 -5.25
C VAL A 416 21.74 -8.61 -4.31
N VAL A 417 20.83 -7.92 -3.62
CA VAL A 417 21.17 -6.98 -2.54
C VAL A 417 21.12 -7.72 -1.22
N GLU A 418 22.20 -7.65 -0.44
CA GLU A 418 22.34 -8.40 0.80
C GLU A 418 22.82 -7.53 1.96
N ASP A 419 22.53 -8.00 3.18
CA ASP A 419 22.97 -7.38 4.43
C ASP A 419 22.36 -5.99 4.68
N SER A 420 21.02 -5.91 4.77
CA SER A 420 20.37 -4.71 5.31
C SER A 420 20.54 -4.69 6.81
N ASP A 421 21.47 -3.90 7.30
CA ASP A 421 21.68 -3.76 8.74
C ASP A 421 20.46 -3.04 9.37
N TYR A 422 19.57 -3.84 9.97
CA TYR A 422 18.49 -3.38 10.82
C TYR A 422 18.88 -3.62 12.28
N SER A 423 19.81 -2.82 12.78
CA SER A 423 19.86 -2.54 14.21
C SER A 423 18.83 -1.45 14.54
N GLN A 424 18.30 -1.47 15.76
CA GLN A 424 17.37 -0.48 16.32
C GLN A 424 17.75 0.97 15.95
N PRO A 425 16.83 1.96 15.98
CA PRO A 425 17.28 3.34 16.17
C PRO A 425 18.30 3.33 17.31
N PRO A 426 19.42 4.09 17.24
CA PRO A 426 20.37 4.15 18.34
C PRO A 426 19.54 4.37 19.60
N ASN A 427 19.71 3.51 20.63
CA ASN A 427 19.00 3.65 21.89
C ASN A 427 19.12 5.11 22.32
N THR A 428 18.10 5.90 22.01
CA THR A 428 17.78 7.07 22.78
C THR A 428 17.20 6.43 24.02
N ASP A 429 17.97 6.46 25.10
CA ASP A 429 17.40 6.21 26.41
C ASP A 429 16.09 7.01 26.52
N MET A 430 15.15 6.55 27.34
CA MET A 430 13.85 7.20 27.59
C MET A 430 13.96 8.70 27.99
N PHE A 431 15.19 9.20 28.19
CA PHE A 431 15.60 10.57 28.50
C PHE A 431 16.27 11.34 27.34
N GLY A 432 16.29 10.80 26.11
CA GLY A 432 16.82 11.51 24.94
C GLY A 432 18.34 11.58 24.85
N ASN A 433 19.09 10.79 25.62
CA ASN A 433 20.54 10.71 25.48
C ASN A 433 20.89 9.78 24.30
N PRO A 434 21.61 10.27 23.26
CA PRO A 434 22.14 9.39 22.23
C PRO A 434 23.18 8.46 22.86
N GLY A 435 22.91 7.16 22.88
CA GLY A 435 23.88 6.16 23.27
C GLY A 435 25.19 6.29 22.49
N SER A 436 26.31 6.06 23.14
CA SER A 436 27.69 6.19 22.65
C SER A 436 28.12 5.14 21.60
N ALA A 437 27.18 4.59 20.83
CA ALA A 437 27.49 3.79 19.65
C ALA A 437 27.70 4.75 18.47
N GLY A 438 28.92 4.82 17.95
CA GLY A 438 29.35 5.83 16.98
C GLY A 438 28.52 5.90 15.69
N LEU A 439 28.61 7.04 15.01
CA LEU A 439 28.12 7.35 13.66
C LEU A 439 28.73 6.40 12.60
N GLN A 440 28.38 5.12 12.60
CA GLN A 440 28.72 4.23 11.50
C GLN A 440 27.61 4.27 10.44
N LEU A 441 28.00 4.66 9.23
CA LEU A 441 27.17 4.59 8.03
C LEU A 441 26.66 3.16 7.85
N ARG A 442 25.34 2.97 7.79
CA ARG A 442 24.78 1.67 7.42
C ARG A 442 25.09 1.42 5.94
N THR A 443 25.63 0.25 5.65
CA THR A 443 25.98 -0.17 4.29
C THR A 443 25.36 -1.53 4.00
N ASN A 444 25.27 -1.87 2.73
CA ASN A 444 24.84 -3.18 2.26
C ASN A 444 25.70 -3.56 1.04
N PHE A 445 25.42 -4.73 0.45
CA PHE A 445 26.20 -5.24 -0.67
C PHE A 445 25.32 -5.52 -1.87
N ILE A 446 25.85 -5.28 -3.07
CA ILE A 446 25.39 -5.98 -4.27
C ILE A 446 26.35 -7.13 -4.51
N ARG A 447 25.82 -8.34 -4.58
CA ARG A 447 26.57 -9.55 -4.89
C ARG A 447 26.10 -10.16 -6.21
N ALA A 448 27.06 -10.68 -6.95
CA ALA A 448 26.83 -11.39 -8.19
C ALA A 448 27.16 -12.88 -8.01
N TYR A 449 26.22 -13.73 -8.42
CA TYR A 449 26.35 -15.18 -8.41
C TYR A 449 26.16 -15.72 -9.84
N ASP A 450 26.77 -16.85 -10.19
CA ASP A 450 26.41 -17.57 -11.41
C ASP A 450 25.02 -18.17 -11.21
N ALA A 451 24.07 -17.76 -12.05
CA ALA A 451 22.67 -18.16 -12.01
C ALA A 451 22.50 -19.69 -12.19
N THR A 452 23.45 -20.38 -12.81
CA THR A 452 23.35 -21.83 -13.03
C THR A 452 23.95 -22.66 -11.91
N THR A 453 25.01 -22.19 -11.26
CA THR A 453 25.79 -22.96 -10.28
C THR A 453 25.70 -22.45 -8.85
N GLY A 454 25.23 -21.21 -8.64
CA GLY A 454 25.23 -20.55 -7.34
C GLY A 454 26.60 -20.06 -6.90
N LEU A 455 27.64 -20.20 -7.74
CA LEU A 455 29.00 -19.77 -7.41
C LEU A 455 29.06 -18.25 -7.27
N PHE A 456 29.67 -17.79 -6.18
CA PHE A 456 29.96 -16.38 -5.96
C PHE A 456 30.96 -15.88 -7.00
N LEU A 457 30.65 -14.75 -7.64
CA LEU A 457 31.51 -14.12 -8.66
C LEU A 457 32.23 -12.90 -8.08
N TRP A 458 31.49 -11.91 -7.57
CA TRP A 458 32.05 -10.69 -7.01
C TRP A 458 31.04 -9.97 -6.11
N GLN A 459 31.52 -8.99 -5.34
CA GLN A 459 30.70 -8.11 -4.51
C GLN A 459 31.16 -6.65 -4.61
N VAL A 460 30.23 -5.72 -4.40
CA VAL A 460 30.49 -4.29 -4.24
C VAL A 460 29.72 -3.76 -3.03
N GLY A 461 30.21 -2.68 -2.41
CA GLY A 461 29.68 -2.11 -1.18
C GLY A 461 30.33 -2.64 0.10
N GLY A 462 29.61 -2.49 1.21
CA GLY A 462 30.11 -2.77 2.56
C GLY A 462 30.78 -1.59 3.24
N GLN A 463 31.30 -1.84 4.44
CA GLN A 463 32.01 -0.82 5.21
C GLN A 463 33.36 -0.51 4.55
N THR A 464 33.85 0.71 4.73
CA THR A 464 35.21 1.10 4.27
C THR A 464 36.33 0.30 4.93
N GLN A 465 36.03 -0.33 6.08
CA GLN A 465 36.93 -1.20 6.83
C GLN A 465 36.80 -2.69 6.43
N ASP A 466 35.77 -3.06 5.67
CA ASP A 466 35.60 -4.43 5.19
C ASP A 466 36.61 -4.69 4.07
N ALA A 467 37.69 -5.42 4.38
CA ALA A 467 38.63 -5.89 3.38
C ALA A 467 37.92 -6.89 2.46
N ASN A 468 38.06 -6.74 1.14
CA ASN A 468 37.60 -7.74 0.20
C ASN A 468 38.31 -9.08 0.50
N PRO A 469 37.60 -10.20 0.72
CA PRO A 469 38.25 -11.50 0.91
C PRO A 469 39.16 -11.91 -0.26
N LEU A 470 38.97 -11.31 -1.45
CA LEU A 470 39.77 -11.56 -2.65
C LEU A 470 40.89 -10.53 -2.89
N ASN A 471 40.79 -9.29 -2.37
CA ASN A 471 41.79 -8.24 -2.62
C ASN A 471 42.50 -7.82 -1.33
N ARG A 472 43.67 -8.43 -1.08
CA ARG A 472 44.80 -8.08 -0.17
C ARG A 472 44.72 -6.74 0.61
N GLY A 473 43.66 -6.49 1.39
CA GLY A 473 43.52 -5.30 2.24
C GLY A 473 43.07 -4.00 1.53
N GLU A 474 42.59 -4.04 0.29
CA GLU A 474 41.97 -2.86 -0.37
C GLU A 474 40.46 -2.82 -0.09
N ALA A 475 39.91 -1.61 0.07
CA ALA A 475 38.47 -1.41 0.29
C ALA A 475 37.67 -1.87 -0.94
N ASN A 476 36.47 -2.43 -0.71
CA ASN A 476 35.56 -2.81 -1.79
C ASN A 476 35.19 -1.59 -2.64
N LEU A 477 34.95 -1.82 -3.94
CA LEU A 477 34.37 -0.80 -4.79
C LEU A 477 33.01 -0.35 -4.22
N LEU A 478 32.78 0.97 -4.18
CA LEU A 478 31.58 1.57 -3.57
C LEU A 478 31.42 1.28 -2.07
N ALA A 479 32.51 1.02 -1.33
CA ALA A 479 32.45 0.97 0.12
C ALA A 479 31.89 2.29 0.71
N GLY A 480 31.05 2.20 1.73
CA GLY A 480 30.34 3.34 2.32
C GLY A 480 29.03 3.74 1.63
N TYR A 481 28.66 3.08 0.53
CA TYR A 481 27.36 3.27 -0.11
C TYR A 481 26.29 2.34 0.48
N TYR A 482 25.06 2.83 0.50
CA TYR A 482 23.85 2.05 0.75
C TYR A 482 23.05 1.93 -0.56
N PHE A 483 23.01 0.73 -1.13
CA PHE A 483 22.23 0.42 -2.31
C PHE A 483 20.73 0.44 -2.00
N LEU A 484 19.98 1.18 -2.80
CA LEU A 484 18.57 1.42 -2.56
C LEU A 484 17.66 0.32 -3.12
N GLY A 485 18.16 -0.57 -3.99
CA GLY A 485 17.43 -1.68 -4.60
C GLY A 485 18.31 -2.53 -5.52
N ALA A 486 17.75 -3.60 -6.10
CA ALA A 486 18.47 -4.45 -7.05
C ALA A 486 18.81 -3.70 -8.35
N PRO A 487 19.87 -4.09 -9.09
CA PRO A 487 20.25 -3.40 -10.32
C PRO A 487 19.17 -3.51 -11.40
N LEU A 488 18.96 -2.42 -12.13
CA LEU A 488 18.28 -2.47 -13.43
C LEU A 488 19.27 -2.97 -14.48
N VAL A 489 18.93 -4.09 -15.13
CA VAL A 489 19.75 -4.72 -16.16
C VAL A 489 19.13 -4.48 -17.54
N LEU A 490 19.91 -3.94 -18.48
CA LEU A 490 19.56 -3.77 -19.88
C LEU A 490 20.72 -4.28 -20.74
N GLY A 491 20.71 -5.56 -21.13
CA GLY A 491 21.85 -6.15 -21.83
C GLY A 491 23.15 -6.00 -21.03
N ASN A 492 24.14 -5.30 -21.59
CA ASN A 492 25.43 -4.99 -20.94
C ASN A 492 25.42 -3.71 -20.06
N ARG A 493 24.26 -3.06 -19.88
CA ARG A 493 24.10 -1.87 -19.04
C ARG A 493 23.48 -2.25 -17.70
N ILE A 494 24.22 -1.99 -16.63
CA ILE A 494 23.79 -2.25 -15.25
C ILE A 494 23.71 -0.92 -14.52
N TYR A 495 22.51 -0.57 -14.03
CA TYR A 495 22.26 0.67 -13.30
C TYR A 495 21.85 0.39 -11.86
N VAL A 496 22.40 1.16 -10.94
CA VAL A 496 22.16 1.03 -9.51
C VAL A 496 21.90 2.41 -8.90
N LEU A 497 20.89 2.50 -8.03
CA LEU A 497 20.67 3.64 -7.16
C LEU A 497 21.34 3.38 -5.81
N ALA A 498 22.17 4.31 -5.36
CA ALA A 498 22.90 4.18 -4.11
C ALA A 498 23.02 5.53 -3.39
N GLU A 499 22.93 5.52 -2.06
CA GLU A 499 23.12 6.71 -1.22
C GLU A 499 24.47 6.63 -0.50
N ASN A 500 25.21 7.74 -0.46
CA ASN A 500 26.41 7.90 0.37
C ASN A 500 26.30 9.21 1.20
N GLY A 501 27.38 9.60 1.89
CA GLY A 501 27.42 10.85 2.64
C GLY A 501 27.25 12.12 1.79
N GLU A 502 27.43 12.03 0.47
CA GLU A 502 27.32 13.13 -0.49
C GLU A 502 25.96 13.17 -1.20
N GLY A 503 25.05 12.21 -0.96
CA GLY A 503 23.70 12.19 -1.53
C GLY A 503 23.36 10.91 -2.29
N ILE A 504 22.24 10.97 -3.04
CA ILE A 504 21.75 9.82 -3.82
C ILE A 504 22.31 9.89 -5.24
N HIS A 505 22.93 8.79 -5.67
CA HIS A 505 23.62 8.65 -6.95
C HIS A 505 22.94 7.59 -7.84
N LEU A 506 22.95 7.85 -9.14
CA LEU A 506 22.73 6.84 -10.17
C LEU A 506 24.09 6.42 -10.74
N ILE A 507 24.42 5.13 -10.58
CA ILE A 507 25.73 4.59 -10.94
C ILE A 507 25.54 3.56 -12.05
N ARG A 508 26.31 3.72 -13.13
CA ARG A 508 26.43 2.71 -14.19
C ARG A 508 27.65 1.84 -13.92
N LEU A 509 27.40 0.56 -13.66
CA LEU A 509 28.44 -0.44 -13.47
C LEU A 509 28.81 -1.09 -14.82
N GLY A 510 30.09 -1.40 -14.98
CA GLY A 510 30.61 -2.24 -16.05
C GLY A 510 30.72 -3.70 -15.59
N GLU A 511 30.51 -4.63 -16.51
CA GLU A 511 30.83 -6.04 -16.26
C GLU A 511 32.35 -6.23 -16.10
N PRO A 512 32.80 -7.21 -15.29
CA PRO A 512 34.22 -7.52 -15.14
C PRO A 512 34.85 -7.90 -16.48
N GLN A 513 36.11 -7.52 -16.69
CA GLN A 513 36.76 -7.66 -18.00
C GLN A 513 36.85 -9.14 -18.45
N PRO A 514 36.59 -9.43 -19.75
CA PRO A 514 36.77 -10.78 -20.30
C PRO A 514 38.22 -11.28 -20.09
N GLY A 515 38.38 -12.42 -19.41
CA GLY A 515 39.69 -13.03 -19.13
C GLY A 515 40.21 -12.81 -17.70
N GLN A 516 39.56 -11.97 -16.89
CA GLN A 516 39.77 -11.87 -15.44
C GLN A 516 38.43 -11.91 -14.71
N PRO A 517 37.76 -13.07 -14.65
CA PRO A 517 36.47 -13.23 -13.97
C PRO A 517 36.52 -12.94 -12.45
N GLU A 518 37.72 -12.93 -11.86
CA GLU A 518 37.95 -12.56 -10.45
C GLU A 518 38.09 -11.04 -10.23
N ALA A 519 38.12 -10.22 -11.29
CA ALA A 519 38.22 -8.78 -11.17
C ALA A 519 36.87 -8.17 -10.73
N ASN A 520 36.92 -7.18 -9.84
CA ASN A 520 35.74 -6.40 -9.46
C ASN A 520 35.15 -5.65 -10.69
N PRO A 521 33.84 -5.37 -10.71
CA PRO A 521 33.24 -4.50 -11.72
C PRO A 521 33.87 -3.10 -11.68
N SER A 522 33.72 -2.31 -12.74
CA SER A 522 34.20 -0.92 -12.80
C SER A 522 33.05 0.08 -12.80
N ILE A 523 33.28 1.30 -12.31
CA ILE A 523 32.32 2.40 -12.43
C ILE A 523 32.52 3.04 -13.80
N LEU A 524 31.53 2.91 -14.69
CA LEU A 524 31.58 3.51 -16.03
C LEU A 524 31.12 4.97 -16.02
N ALA A 525 30.14 5.28 -15.18
CA ALA A 525 29.63 6.64 -14.96
C ALA A 525 28.88 6.73 -13.62
N SER A 526 28.85 7.92 -13.03
CA SER A 526 28.07 8.24 -11.83
C SER A 526 27.47 9.62 -11.96
N GLN A 527 26.22 9.80 -11.53
CA GLN A 527 25.52 11.08 -11.50
C GLN A 527 24.87 11.27 -10.13
N LEU A 528 25.16 12.39 -9.48
CA LEU A 528 24.45 12.85 -8.28
C LEU A 528 23.04 13.31 -8.68
N LEU A 529 22.02 12.75 -8.04
CA LEU A 529 20.61 13.03 -8.32
C LEU A 529 20.01 14.06 -7.35
N THR A 530 20.22 13.87 -6.05
CA THR A 530 19.69 14.75 -5.00
C THR A 530 20.54 14.67 -3.73
N LEU A 531 20.48 15.75 -2.94
CA LEU A 531 20.96 15.79 -1.57
C LEU A 531 19.75 15.66 -0.65
N PRO A 532 19.52 14.49 -0.03
CA PRO A 532 18.34 14.30 0.79
C PRO A 532 18.44 15.11 2.09
N GLU A 533 17.30 15.55 2.64
CA GLU A 533 17.25 16.30 3.91
C GLU A 533 17.83 15.48 5.08
N ARG A 534 17.61 14.16 5.04
CA ARG A 534 18.10 13.19 6.01
C ARG A 534 18.73 12.01 5.30
N ARG A 535 19.76 11.47 5.95
CA ARG A 535 20.44 10.24 5.54
C ARG A 535 19.52 9.02 5.65
N VAL A 536 19.83 7.97 4.91
CA VAL A 536 19.05 6.73 4.82
C VAL A 536 18.82 6.03 6.17
N ASP A 537 19.74 6.19 7.13
CA ASP A 537 19.62 5.64 8.49
C ASP A 537 18.58 6.38 9.35
N GLN A 538 18.42 7.69 9.11
CA GLN A 538 17.45 8.56 9.79
C GLN A 538 16.10 8.62 9.06
N HIS A 539 16.05 8.16 7.82
CA HIS A 539 14.84 8.17 7.00
C HIS A 539 13.96 6.94 7.28
N PRO A 540 12.68 7.10 7.69
CA PRO A 540 11.85 5.97 8.15
C PRO A 540 11.46 4.97 7.05
N LEU A 541 11.37 5.41 5.79
CA LEU A 541 10.86 4.59 4.67
C LEU A 541 11.93 4.10 3.67
N ARG A 542 12.86 4.98 3.25
CA ARG A 542 13.76 4.80 2.11
C ARG A 542 14.58 3.51 2.14
N LYS A 543 15.13 3.14 3.31
CA LYS A 543 15.91 1.91 3.49
C LYS A 543 15.13 0.63 3.15
N HIS A 544 13.81 0.67 3.26
CA HIS A 544 12.94 -0.47 3.00
C HIS A 544 12.37 -0.49 1.58
N ALA A 545 12.52 0.61 0.83
CA ALA A 545 11.87 0.79 -0.45
C ALA A 545 12.38 -0.23 -1.48
N GLY A 546 13.66 -0.39 -1.81
CA GLY A 546 13.99 -1.25 -2.96
C GLY A 546 13.71 -0.52 -4.26
N LEU A 547 14.32 0.67 -4.37
CA LEU A 547 14.18 1.61 -5.47
C LEU A 547 15.01 1.12 -6.65
N ILE A 548 14.33 0.72 -7.72
CA ILE A 548 14.96 0.32 -8.99
C ILE A 548 14.49 1.28 -10.08
N PRO A 549 15.39 1.80 -10.94
CA PRO A 549 14.98 2.55 -12.12
C PRO A 549 14.16 1.71 -13.10
N SER A 550 13.33 2.38 -13.89
CA SER A 550 12.66 1.78 -15.07
C SER A 550 13.12 2.47 -16.34
N PHE A 551 13.10 1.77 -17.48
CA PHE A 551 13.62 2.29 -18.74
C PHE A 551 12.56 2.35 -19.83
N ALA A 552 12.53 3.45 -20.60
CA ALA A 552 11.80 3.54 -21.85
C ALA A 552 12.36 4.64 -22.74
N GLN A 553 12.46 4.39 -24.05
CA GLN A 553 12.83 5.36 -25.09
C GLN A 553 14.09 6.18 -24.75
N GLY A 554 15.11 5.54 -24.19
CA GLY A 554 16.39 6.19 -23.85
C GLY A 554 16.39 6.93 -22.50
N LEU A 555 15.30 6.90 -21.74
CA LEU A 555 15.18 7.52 -20.41
C LEU A 555 15.15 6.48 -19.30
N LEU A 556 15.84 6.77 -18.20
CA LEU A 556 15.82 6.06 -16.94
C LEU A 556 14.98 6.85 -15.95
N ILE A 557 13.91 6.26 -15.44
CA ILE A 557 13.03 6.87 -14.44
C ILE A 557 13.43 6.35 -13.06
N CYS A 558 14.00 7.22 -12.25
CA CYS A 558 14.58 6.92 -10.95
C CYS A 558 13.62 7.35 -9.82
N PRO A 559 13.02 6.40 -9.06
CA PRO A 559 12.29 6.73 -7.84
C PRO A 559 13.29 6.93 -6.68
N LEU A 560 13.15 7.99 -5.88
CA LEU A 560 14.14 8.33 -4.85
C LEU A 560 13.65 8.19 -3.39
N CYS A 561 12.33 8.17 -3.16
CA CYS A 561 11.75 8.25 -1.81
C CYS A 561 12.36 9.43 -1.02
N ASP A 562 12.33 10.59 -1.67
CA ASP A 562 12.83 11.90 -1.21
C ASP A 562 11.95 13.00 -1.84
N ASP A 563 10.63 12.75 -1.92
CA ASP A 563 9.64 13.66 -2.53
C ASP A 563 9.88 13.98 -4.02
N ARG A 564 10.71 13.17 -4.68
CA ARG A 564 11.25 13.41 -6.04
C ARG A 564 11.28 12.14 -6.89
N ILE A 565 10.95 12.31 -8.17
CA ILE A 565 11.17 11.32 -9.23
C ILE A 565 11.97 11.99 -10.33
N ILE A 566 13.06 11.37 -10.75
CA ILE A 566 14.00 11.98 -11.69
C ILE A 566 14.11 11.13 -12.95
N ALA A 567 13.95 11.75 -14.11
CA ALA A 567 14.32 11.13 -15.37
C ALA A 567 15.74 11.51 -15.77
N VAL A 568 16.49 10.49 -16.17
CA VAL A 568 17.89 10.61 -16.56
C VAL A 568 18.08 10.01 -17.95
N SER A 569 18.91 10.65 -18.76
CA SER A 569 19.36 10.13 -20.05
C SER A 569 20.14 8.84 -19.85
N ALA A 570 19.71 7.72 -20.44
CA ALA A 570 20.46 6.47 -20.35
C ALA A 570 21.85 6.61 -21.00
N GLU A 571 21.99 7.49 -21.99
CA GLU A 571 23.22 7.73 -22.73
C GLU A 571 24.31 8.28 -21.79
N ASP A 572 24.22 9.53 -21.37
CA ASP A 572 25.24 10.29 -20.65
C ASP A 572 24.92 10.55 -19.17
N LEU A 573 23.85 9.94 -18.64
CA LEU A 573 23.36 10.17 -17.28
C LEU A 573 22.94 11.62 -16.96
N SER A 574 22.68 12.47 -17.96
CA SER A 574 22.19 13.84 -17.73
C SER A 574 20.76 13.87 -17.21
N ILE A 575 20.44 14.76 -16.29
CA ILE A 575 19.09 14.93 -15.72
C ILE A 575 18.19 15.59 -16.77
N ARG A 576 17.10 14.92 -17.14
CA ARG A 576 16.13 15.41 -18.13
C ARG A 576 15.03 16.23 -17.50
N TRP A 577 14.41 15.67 -16.47
CA TRP A 577 13.41 16.35 -15.67
C TRP A 577 13.36 15.74 -14.26
N VAL A 578 12.88 16.52 -13.32
CA VAL A 578 12.66 16.20 -11.91
C VAL A 578 11.23 16.56 -11.58
N PHE A 579 10.42 15.56 -11.29
CA PHE A 579 9.08 15.73 -10.76
C PHE A 579 9.13 15.73 -9.24
N ARG A 580 8.59 16.79 -8.63
CA ARG A 580 8.53 17.00 -7.17
C ARG A 580 7.08 16.87 -6.71
N TYR A 581 6.85 16.21 -5.58
CA TYR A 581 5.53 16.05 -4.98
C TYR A 581 5.57 16.30 -3.46
N GLY A 582 4.44 16.65 -2.85
CA GLY A 582 4.36 16.77 -1.39
C GLY A 582 4.33 15.40 -0.70
N GLY A 583 5.35 15.10 0.09
CA GLY A 583 5.46 13.87 0.87
C GLY A 583 4.53 13.77 2.09
N ILE A 584 4.53 12.59 2.72
CA ILE A 584 3.85 12.33 4.00
C ILE A 584 4.77 12.48 5.22
N LEU A 585 6.04 12.80 5.03
CA LEU A 585 7.01 12.95 6.11
C LEU A 585 6.87 14.33 6.77
N GLN A 586 6.99 14.36 8.09
CA GLN A 586 6.98 15.59 8.87
C GLN A 586 8.00 15.51 9.99
N ARG A 587 8.40 16.67 10.53
CA ARG A 587 9.23 16.70 11.73
C ARG A 587 8.39 16.38 12.96
N GLN A 588 9.00 15.70 13.91
CA GLN A 588 8.39 15.43 15.20
C GLN A 588 8.04 16.74 15.93
N GLU A 589 6.77 16.91 16.31
CA GLU A 589 6.29 18.16 16.93
C GLU A 589 6.74 18.30 18.40
N LEU A 590 6.94 17.19 19.12
CA LEU A 590 7.24 17.16 20.54
C LEU A 590 8.55 16.41 20.81
N GLY A 591 9.57 17.13 21.30
CA GLY A 591 10.74 16.52 21.95
C GLY A 591 11.84 15.93 21.05
N GLY A 592 11.81 16.16 19.72
CA GLY A 592 12.84 15.64 18.83
C GLY A 592 12.86 16.30 17.44
N ASP A 593 13.94 16.04 16.69
CA ASP A 593 14.15 16.52 15.31
C ASP A 593 14.08 15.36 14.28
N ALA A 594 13.48 14.24 14.68
CA ALA A 594 13.33 13.06 13.84
C ALA A 594 12.27 13.27 12.74
N LEU A 595 12.49 12.68 11.56
CA LEU A 595 11.45 12.55 10.54
C LEU A 595 10.50 11.41 10.92
N ILE A 596 9.22 11.72 10.96
CA ILE A 596 8.15 10.79 11.28
C ILE A 596 7.08 10.84 10.19
N LEU A 597 6.29 9.78 10.07
CA LEU A 597 5.16 9.80 9.13
C LEU A 597 4.06 10.71 9.65
N ARG A 598 3.30 11.31 8.73
CA ARG A 598 2.08 12.03 9.05
C ARG A 598 1.18 11.08 9.82
N GLY A 599 0.86 11.50 11.03
CA GLY A 599 0.07 10.69 11.93
C GLY A 599 0.88 9.74 12.82
N SER A 600 2.16 10.00 13.01
CA SER A 600 2.98 9.38 14.06
C SER A 600 3.35 10.41 15.11
N PHE A 601 3.74 9.98 16.31
CA PHE A 601 4.28 10.88 17.35
C PHE A 601 5.77 10.68 17.57
N ASP A 602 6.32 9.53 17.14
CA ASP A 602 7.71 9.13 17.30
C ASP A 602 8.16 8.19 16.15
N PRO A 603 9.45 7.81 16.08
CA PRO A 603 9.91 6.87 15.06
C PRO A 603 9.28 5.46 15.16
N LEU A 604 9.03 4.95 16.37
CA LEU A 604 8.47 3.60 16.57
C LEU A 604 7.03 3.49 16.03
N SER A 605 6.21 4.51 16.25
CA SER A 605 4.87 4.61 15.69
C SER A 605 4.83 4.86 14.19
N SER A 606 5.88 5.46 13.63
CA SER A 606 6.03 5.58 12.18
C SER A 606 6.11 4.21 11.52
N GLU A 607 6.70 3.21 12.16
CA GLU A 607 6.73 1.84 11.63
C GLU A 607 5.34 1.21 11.54
N VAL A 608 4.50 1.43 12.55
CA VAL A 608 3.13 0.91 12.58
C VAL A 608 2.27 1.59 11.50
N VAL A 609 2.41 2.91 11.35
CA VAL A 609 1.70 3.69 10.33
C VAL A 609 2.12 3.27 8.91
N ASP A 610 3.41 3.04 8.66
CA ASP A 610 3.92 2.50 7.38
C ASP A 610 3.23 1.17 7.05
N LEU A 611 3.19 0.23 8.00
CA LEU A 611 2.59 -1.10 7.76
C LEU A 611 1.08 -1.05 7.45
N GLN A 612 0.36 -0.05 7.99
CA GLN A 612 -1.07 0.14 7.76
C GLN A 612 -1.38 0.90 6.46
N ASN A 613 -0.53 1.85 6.08
CA ASN A 613 -0.77 2.80 5.00
C ASN A 613 0.43 2.92 4.06
N ARG A 614 0.75 1.83 3.35
CA ARG A 614 1.84 1.81 2.35
C ARG A 614 1.40 1.31 0.99
N TRP A 615 2.07 1.83 -0.04
CA TRP A 615 2.26 1.12 -1.29
C TRP A 615 3.24 -0.04 -1.06
N ILE A 616 2.87 -1.27 -1.44
CA ILE A 616 3.79 -2.42 -1.46
C ILE A 616 4.60 -2.49 -2.76
N ASP A 617 4.10 -1.82 -3.81
CA ASP A 617 4.77 -1.64 -5.09
C ASP A 617 4.93 -0.13 -5.35
N PHE A 618 6.16 0.33 -5.52
CA PHE A 618 6.54 1.74 -5.73
C PHE A 618 7.57 1.87 -6.87
N LEU A 619 7.68 0.86 -7.74
CA LEU A 619 8.53 0.92 -8.93
C LEU A 619 7.79 1.63 -10.07
N PRO A 620 8.43 2.56 -10.83
CA PRO A 620 7.79 3.23 -11.94
C PRO A 620 7.36 2.25 -13.03
N ARG A 621 6.10 2.30 -13.45
CA ARG A 621 5.58 1.49 -14.57
C ARG A 621 5.40 2.37 -15.79
N ILE A 622 5.91 1.93 -16.94
CA ILE A 622 5.90 2.75 -18.15
C ILE A 622 5.06 2.09 -19.24
N SER A 623 4.06 2.80 -19.74
CA SER A 623 3.15 2.33 -20.79
C SER A 623 2.63 3.52 -21.61
N ASP A 624 2.65 3.40 -22.94
CA ASP A 624 2.05 4.39 -23.86
C ASP A 624 2.51 5.85 -23.61
N GLY A 625 3.83 6.03 -23.43
CA GLY A 625 4.45 7.34 -23.16
C GLY A 625 4.12 7.93 -21.79
N LYS A 626 3.53 7.15 -20.87
CA LYS A 626 3.12 7.58 -19.52
C LYS A 626 3.83 6.76 -18.46
N ILE A 627 4.11 7.39 -17.34
CA ILE A 627 4.76 6.79 -16.18
C ILE A 627 3.78 6.80 -15.02
N LEU A 628 3.47 5.62 -14.51
CA LEU A 628 2.69 5.45 -13.28
C LEU A 628 3.65 5.24 -12.12
N VAL A 629 3.47 6.04 -11.08
CA VAL A 629 4.35 6.04 -9.90
C VAL A 629 3.53 6.09 -8.63
N THR A 630 3.89 5.23 -7.68
CA THR A 630 3.26 5.06 -6.38
C THR A 630 4.30 5.28 -5.29
N PRO A 631 4.81 6.51 -5.08
CA PRO A 631 5.95 6.73 -4.21
C PRO A 631 5.66 6.28 -2.77
N ARG A 632 6.61 5.61 -2.13
CA ARG A 632 6.41 5.08 -0.77
C ARG A 632 6.17 6.17 0.28
N ASP A 633 6.72 7.36 0.04
CA ASP A 633 6.57 8.58 0.83
C ASP A 633 5.36 9.43 0.39
N SER A 634 4.42 8.88 -0.39
CA SER A 634 3.19 9.58 -0.79
C SER A 634 1.95 8.65 -0.78
N ASP A 635 0.81 9.17 -0.30
CA ASP A 635 -0.49 8.48 -0.37
C ASP A 635 -1.22 8.70 -1.72
N GLN A 636 -0.48 9.08 -2.76
CA GLN A 636 -1.02 9.36 -4.10
C GLN A 636 -0.39 8.45 -5.15
N LEU A 637 -1.18 8.16 -6.19
CA LEU A 637 -0.74 7.62 -7.47
C LEU A 637 -0.61 8.79 -8.45
N TYR A 638 0.56 8.92 -9.07
CA TYR A 638 0.77 9.94 -10.12
C TYR A 638 0.91 9.29 -11.48
N CYS A 639 0.39 9.97 -12.50
CA CYS A 639 0.68 9.67 -13.89
C CYS A 639 1.43 10.85 -14.51
N LEU A 640 2.64 10.59 -14.97
CA LEU A 640 3.53 11.58 -15.56
C LEU A 640 3.70 11.31 -17.05
N ASN A 641 3.92 12.35 -17.83
CA ASN A 641 4.39 12.21 -19.21
C ASN A 641 5.87 11.79 -19.21
N LEU A 642 6.21 10.77 -19.99
CA LEU A 642 7.57 10.25 -20.08
C LEU A 642 8.59 11.29 -20.59
N ALA A 643 8.19 12.15 -21.52
CA ALA A 643 9.09 13.05 -22.22
C ALA A 643 9.54 14.25 -21.37
N ASP A 644 8.62 14.82 -20.57
CA ASP A 644 8.83 16.08 -19.85
C ASP A 644 8.56 15.99 -18.34
N GLY A 645 8.02 14.88 -17.83
CA GLY A 645 7.72 14.70 -16.42
C GLY A 645 6.47 15.42 -15.93
N GLN A 646 5.71 16.06 -16.83
CA GLN A 646 4.48 16.77 -16.45
C GLN A 646 3.43 15.81 -15.90
N GLN A 647 2.79 16.21 -14.80
CA GLN A 647 1.66 15.47 -14.24
C GLN A 647 0.48 15.55 -15.20
N LEU A 648 0.06 14.39 -15.72
CA LEU A 648 -1.16 14.26 -16.53
C LEU A 648 -2.39 14.18 -15.63
N TRP A 649 -2.30 13.38 -14.57
CA TRP A 649 -3.34 13.25 -13.54
C TRP A 649 -2.75 12.66 -12.25
N THR A 650 -3.51 12.75 -11.16
CA THR A 650 -3.21 12.14 -9.87
C THR A 650 -4.47 11.49 -9.30
N ALA A 651 -4.31 10.44 -8.51
CA ALA A 651 -5.40 9.73 -7.84
C ALA A 651 -5.02 9.35 -6.40
N PRO A 652 -5.95 9.47 -5.43
CA PRO A 652 -5.68 9.07 -4.05
C PRO A 652 -5.53 7.56 -3.95
N ARG A 653 -4.60 7.10 -3.10
CA ARG A 653 -4.40 5.67 -2.80
C ARG A 653 -5.65 5.02 -2.21
N GLY A 654 -6.29 5.68 -1.25
CA GLY A 654 -7.42 5.12 -0.51
C GLY A 654 -7.06 3.79 0.16
N ALA A 655 -7.86 2.74 -0.08
CA ALA A 655 -7.63 1.39 0.45
C ALA A 655 -6.73 0.51 -0.44
N LEU A 656 -6.21 1.06 -1.54
CA LEU A 656 -5.34 0.34 -2.48
C LEU A 656 -3.89 0.34 -1.97
N HIS A 657 -3.10 -0.64 -2.39
CA HIS A 657 -1.70 -0.76 -1.98
C HIS A 657 -0.76 -1.21 -3.11
N ALA A 658 -1.24 -1.59 -4.29
CA ALA A 658 -0.37 -1.89 -5.43
C ALA A 658 -1.04 -1.67 -6.79
N ILE A 659 -0.22 -1.48 -7.82
CA ILE A 659 -0.63 -1.63 -9.22
C ILE A 659 -0.54 -3.11 -9.56
N ALA A 660 -1.62 -3.73 -10.02
CA ALA A 660 -1.59 -5.10 -10.51
C ALA A 660 -0.99 -5.18 -11.92
N GLY A 661 -1.47 -4.32 -12.82
CA GLY A 661 -1.03 -4.32 -14.21
C GLY A 661 -1.64 -3.19 -15.04
N VAL A 662 -1.09 -3.02 -16.25
CA VAL A 662 -1.54 -2.01 -17.21
C VAL A 662 -1.83 -2.69 -18.55
N ALA A 663 -3.07 -2.60 -19.02
CA ALA A 663 -3.47 -3.13 -20.32
C ALA A 663 -4.67 -2.37 -20.87
N ASP A 664 -4.77 -2.27 -22.19
CA ASP A 664 -5.93 -1.71 -22.91
C ASP A 664 -6.42 -0.36 -22.35
N GLN A 665 -5.48 0.56 -22.10
CA GLN A 665 -5.75 1.89 -21.52
C GLN A 665 -6.35 1.85 -20.10
N ARG A 666 -6.18 0.75 -19.37
CA ARG A 666 -6.62 0.56 -17.99
C ARG A 666 -5.43 0.30 -17.07
N VAL A 667 -5.46 0.93 -15.90
CA VAL A 667 -4.55 0.64 -14.80
C VAL A 667 -5.35 -0.11 -13.75
N VAL A 668 -5.01 -1.37 -13.52
CA VAL A 668 -5.67 -2.21 -12.53
C VAL A 668 -4.92 -2.08 -11.20
N LEU A 669 -5.65 -1.75 -10.15
CA LEU A 669 -5.15 -1.49 -8.80
C LEU A 669 -5.73 -2.51 -7.83
N ILE A 670 -4.94 -2.89 -6.83
CA ILE A 670 -5.33 -3.85 -5.81
C ILE A 670 -5.12 -3.27 -4.42
N GLY A 671 -6.09 -3.55 -3.55
CA GLY A 671 -6.08 -3.28 -2.12
C GLY A 671 -6.33 -4.56 -1.33
N ASN A 672 -6.43 -4.41 0.00
CA ASN A 672 -6.63 -5.54 0.90
C ASN A 672 -7.96 -6.25 0.59
N ARG A 673 -9.03 -5.49 0.37
CA ARG A 673 -10.38 -6.03 0.10
C ARG A 673 -11.04 -5.43 -1.13
N THR A 674 -10.28 -4.79 -1.99
CA THR A 674 -10.79 -4.01 -3.11
C THR A 674 -9.91 -4.19 -4.33
N VAL A 675 -10.52 -4.32 -5.49
CA VAL A 675 -9.85 -4.23 -6.78
C VAL A 675 -10.52 -3.08 -7.53
N SER A 676 -9.72 -2.25 -8.19
CA SER A 676 -10.22 -1.11 -8.94
C SER A 676 -9.53 -1.05 -10.29
N ALA A 677 -10.16 -0.45 -11.29
CA ALA A 677 -9.46 0.03 -12.46
C ALA A 677 -9.72 1.50 -12.69
N ILE A 678 -8.68 2.20 -13.10
CA ILE A 678 -8.74 3.57 -13.56
C ILE A 678 -8.30 3.64 -15.02
N ASP A 679 -8.78 4.65 -15.73
CA ASP A 679 -8.37 4.94 -17.10
C ASP A 679 -6.95 5.52 -17.12
N LEU A 680 -6.10 4.99 -18.01
CA LEU A 680 -4.69 5.37 -18.11
C LEU A 680 -4.49 6.83 -18.57
N ASN A 681 -5.41 7.40 -19.34
CA ASN A 681 -5.28 8.74 -19.90
C ASN A 681 -5.82 9.83 -18.96
N THR A 682 -6.87 9.50 -18.20
CA THR A 682 -7.63 10.49 -17.41
C THR A 682 -7.53 10.28 -15.90
N GLY A 683 -7.08 9.11 -15.44
CA GLY A 683 -7.04 8.76 -14.02
C GLY A 683 -8.41 8.52 -13.38
N ARG A 684 -9.49 8.56 -14.18
CA ARG A 684 -10.86 8.36 -13.69
C ARG A 684 -11.11 6.89 -13.41
N GLN A 685 -11.78 6.60 -12.30
CA GLN A 685 -12.21 5.25 -11.95
C GLN A 685 -13.22 4.72 -12.99
N LEU A 686 -12.87 3.59 -13.61
CA LEU A 686 -13.72 2.86 -14.54
C LEU A 686 -14.67 1.93 -13.78
N TRP A 687 -14.14 1.22 -12.78
CA TRP A 687 -14.90 0.35 -11.89
C TRP A 687 -14.15 0.16 -10.56
N ASN A 688 -14.88 -0.22 -9.52
CA ASN A 688 -14.35 -0.61 -8.23
C ASN A 688 -15.20 -1.75 -7.67
N SER A 689 -14.53 -2.83 -7.27
CA SER A 689 -15.16 -4.09 -6.89
C SER A 689 -14.56 -4.59 -5.59
N GLU A 690 -15.39 -5.16 -4.73
CA GLU A 690 -14.98 -5.68 -3.43
C GLU A 690 -14.56 -7.15 -3.53
N LEU A 691 -13.46 -7.50 -2.86
CA LEU A 691 -13.03 -8.89 -2.67
C LEU A 691 -13.82 -9.51 -1.50
N ARG A 692 -14.64 -10.49 -1.85
CA ARG A 692 -15.54 -11.19 -0.91
C ARG A 692 -14.88 -12.42 -0.29
N HIS A 693 -13.87 -12.94 -0.96
CA HIS A 693 -13.09 -14.11 -0.59
C HIS A 693 -11.91 -13.77 0.35
N GLY A 694 -12.11 -12.85 1.31
CA GLY A 694 -11.08 -12.48 2.28
C GLY A 694 -10.24 -11.26 1.89
N VAL A 695 -9.02 -11.22 2.43
CA VAL A 695 -8.02 -10.16 2.25
C VAL A 695 -6.87 -10.66 1.38
N THR A 696 -6.37 -9.82 0.48
CA THR A 696 -5.18 -10.09 -0.33
C THR A 696 -3.97 -10.41 0.55
N CYS A 697 -3.30 -11.53 0.30
CA CYS A 697 -2.16 -12.02 1.12
C CYS A 697 -0.87 -12.25 0.32
N GLY A 698 -0.83 -11.81 -0.94
CA GLY A 698 0.28 -11.99 -1.89
C GLY A 698 0.15 -11.06 -3.11
N THR A 699 1.19 -10.97 -3.94
CA THR A 699 1.13 -10.31 -5.26
C THR A 699 0.34 -11.13 -6.27
N CYS A 700 -0.29 -10.45 -7.23
CA CYS A 700 -1.18 -11.02 -8.23
C CYS A 700 -0.47 -11.39 -9.55
N CYS A 701 -1.05 -12.32 -10.31
CA CYS A 701 -0.70 -12.53 -11.74
C CYS A 701 -1.69 -11.77 -12.63
N PHE A 702 -1.18 -11.21 -13.73
CA PHE A 702 -1.97 -10.39 -14.66
C PHE A 702 -1.64 -10.72 -16.12
N ASP A 703 -2.67 -11.01 -16.92
CA ASP A 703 -2.53 -11.29 -18.37
C ASP A 703 -3.02 -10.15 -19.28
N GLY A 704 -3.64 -9.11 -18.71
CA GLY A 704 -4.29 -8.01 -19.43
C GLY A 704 -5.82 -8.06 -19.44
N THR A 705 -6.39 -9.25 -19.30
CA THR A 705 -7.82 -9.56 -19.32
C THR A 705 -8.31 -10.12 -17.99
N VAL A 706 -7.52 -10.98 -17.35
CA VAL A 706 -7.79 -11.63 -16.07
C VAL A 706 -6.71 -11.26 -15.07
N LEU A 707 -7.11 -11.19 -13.80
CA LEU A 707 -6.27 -10.95 -12.65
C LEU A 707 -6.46 -12.09 -11.65
N GLN A 708 -5.37 -12.76 -11.24
CA GLN A 708 -5.37 -13.79 -10.20
C GLN A 708 -4.87 -13.23 -8.87
N ILE A 709 -5.68 -13.35 -7.83
CA ILE A 709 -5.45 -12.72 -6.52
C ILE A 709 -5.42 -13.80 -5.44
N PRO A 710 -4.30 -13.95 -4.71
CA PRO A 710 -4.23 -14.84 -3.56
C PRO A 710 -4.89 -14.19 -2.34
N THR A 711 -5.75 -14.92 -1.63
CA THR A 711 -6.46 -14.42 -0.44
C THR A 711 -6.28 -15.30 0.79
N ASN A 712 -6.54 -14.70 1.96
CA ASN A 712 -6.43 -15.38 3.25
C ASN A 712 -7.62 -16.30 3.59
N ALA A 713 -8.72 -16.25 2.83
CA ALA A 713 -9.77 -17.26 2.89
C ALA A 713 -9.39 -18.32 1.87
N PRO A 714 -8.46 -19.22 2.24
CA PRO A 714 -7.49 -19.91 1.37
C PRO A 714 -8.07 -20.18 -0.02
N SER A 715 -7.89 -19.23 -0.94
CA SER A 715 -8.41 -19.30 -2.31
C SER A 715 -7.62 -18.35 -3.22
N ILE A 716 -7.69 -18.64 -4.52
CA ILE A 716 -7.19 -17.77 -5.58
C ILE A 716 -8.39 -17.25 -6.35
N VAL A 717 -8.62 -15.94 -6.27
CA VAL A 717 -9.73 -15.25 -6.90
C VAL A 717 -9.32 -14.77 -8.28
N LEU A 718 -10.08 -15.13 -9.30
CA LEU A 718 -9.89 -14.68 -10.68
C LEU A 718 -10.90 -13.57 -10.97
N VAL A 719 -10.43 -12.45 -11.49
CA VAL A 719 -11.24 -11.26 -11.78
C VAL A 719 -11.06 -10.83 -13.23
N ASP A 720 -12.15 -10.54 -13.94
CA ASP A 720 -12.15 -9.90 -15.25
C ASP A 720 -11.77 -8.42 -15.09
N THR A 721 -10.65 -8.04 -15.65
CA THR A 721 -10.07 -6.69 -15.58
C THR A 721 -10.83 -5.65 -16.40
N ARG A 722 -11.67 -6.06 -17.34
CA ARG A 722 -12.49 -5.13 -18.15
C ARG A 722 -13.69 -4.65 -17.36
N THR A 723 -14.29 -5.53 -16.57
CA THR A 723 -15.54 -5.26 -15.84
C THR A 723 -15.36 -5.17 -14.33
N GLY A 724 -14.21 -5.61 -13.80
CA GLY A 724 -13.95 -5.72 -12.37
C GLY A 724 -14.70 -6.87 -11.70
N ARG A 725 -15.33 -7.74 -12.47
CA ARG A 725 -16.17 -8.81 -11.93
C ARG A 725 -15.33 -10.02 -11.58
N GLU A 726 -15.58 -10.57 -10.40
CA GLU A 726 -15.09 -11.90 -10.06
C GLU A 726 -15.61 -12.91 -11.10
N LEU A 727 -14.73 -13.76 -11.60
CA LEU A 727 -15.03 -14.85 -12.52
C LEU A 727 -15.21 -16.15 -11.76
N VAL A 728 -14.25 -16.47 -10.88
CA VAL A 728 -14.23 -17.68 -10.09
C VAL A 728 -13.28 -17.52 -8.91
N ALA A 729 -13.59 -18.13 -7.78
CA ALA A 729 -12.64 -18.36 -6.71
C ALA A 729 -12.30 -19.86 -6.70
N VAL A 730 -11.00 -20.17 -6.75
CA VAL A 730 -10.51 -21.54 -6.68
C VAL A 730 -9.95 -21.78 -5.28
N ASP A 731 -10.52 -22.74 -4.55
CA ASP A 731 -10.10 -23.05 -3.18
C ASP A 731 -8.65 -23.51 -3.13
N TRP A 732 -7.88 -22.99 -2.18
CA TRP A 732 -6.50 -23.36 -1.96
C TRP A 732 -6.43 -24.50 -0.95
N SER A 733 -5.89 -25.65 -1.37
CA SER A 733 -5.73 -26.85 -0.52
C SER A 733 -4.32 -27.03 0.04
N GLY A 734 -3.46 -26.01 -0.05
CA GLY A 734 -2.09 -26.05 0.45
C GLY A 734 -1.98 -25.92 1.98
N PRO A 735 -0.87 -26.38 2.57
CA PRO A 735 -0.66 -26.33 4.01
C PRO A 735 -0.55 -24.90 4.55
N ASP A 736 0.08 -24.00 3.79
CA ASP A 736 0.26 -22.58 4.14
C ASP A 736 -0.65 -21.69 3.28
N LEU A 737 -0.90 -20.44 3.72
CA LEU A 737 -1.64 -19.47 2.91
C LEU A 737 -0.89 -19.14 1.60
N PRO A 738 -1.61 -19.00 0.47
CA PRO A 738 -0.99 -18.62 -0.80
C PRO A 738 -0.26 -17.28 -0.66
N GLY A 739 0.89 -17.14 -1.32
CA GLY A 739 1.71 -15.93 -1.30
C GLY A 739 1.79 -15.26 -2.66
N ASN A 740 2.96 -14.71 -3.00
CA ASN A 740 3.21 -14.04 -4.27
C ASN A 740 3.05 -15.01 -5.44
N LEU A 741 2.07 -14.74 -6.31
CA LEU A 741 1.78 -15.57 -7.47
C LEU A 741 2.68 -15.19 -8.66
N LEU A 742 3.21 -16.22 -9.34
CA LEU A 742 3.93 -16.08 -10.60
C LEU A 742 3.56 -17.22 -11.55
N GLN A 743 2.92 -16.87 -12.65
CA GLN A 743 2.55 -17.79 -13.72
C GLN A 743 3.71 -17.94 -14.71
N SER A 744 4.16 -19.18 -14.90
CA SER A 744 5.28 -19.55 -15.77
C SER A 744 4.83 -20.49 -16.89
N SER A 745 5.75 -20.82 -17.81
CA SER A 745 5.51 -21.83 -18.86
C SER A 745 5.32 -23.25 -18.32
N ALA A 746 5.77 -23.53 -17.09
CA ALA A 746 5.62 -24.84 -16.46
C ALA A 746 4.41 -24.95 -15.51
N GLY A 747 3.75 -23.84 -15.19
CA GLY A 747 2.63 -23.79 -14.25
C GLY A 747 2.68 -22.57 -13.32
N LEU A 748 1.81 -22.57 -12.31
CA LEU A 748 1.69 -21.49 -11.32
C LEU A 748 2.63 -21.73 -10.14
N LEU A 749 3.34 -20.68 -9.72
CA LEU A 749 4.13 -20.65 -8.50
C LEU A 749 3.47 -19.71 -7.48
N SER A 750 3.44 -20.11 -6.22
CA SER A 750 3.00 -19.28 -5.10
C SER A 750 4.09 -19.25 -4.03
N ALA A 751 4.73 -18.11 -3.84
CA ALA A 751 5.80 -17.92 -2.87
C ALA A 751 5.29 -17.23 -1.59
N GLY A 752 5.15 -18.00 -0.51
CA GLY A 752 4.81 -17.51 0.83
C GLY A 752 6.03 -16.97 1.58
N PHE A 753 5.92 -16.84 2.90
CA PHE A 753 7.08 -16.47 3.74
C PHE A 753 8.03 -17.65 3.96
N THR A 754 7.45 -18.84 4.15
CA THR A 754 8.16 -20.02 4.66
C THR A 754 8.26 -21.14 3.65
N ALA A 755 7.38 -21.15 2.64
CA ALA A 755 7.33 -22.18 1.62
C ALA A 755 7.01 -21.60 0.25
N ILE A 756 7.41 -22.33 -0.79
CA ILE A 756 6.95 -22.13 -2.15
C ILE A 756 6.13 -23.33 -2.61
N THR A 757 4.98 -23.05 -3.20
CA THR A 757 4.07 -24.07 -3.70
C THR A 757 3.94 -23.95 -5.21
N ARG A 758 4.14 -25.06 -5.90
CA ARG A 758 4.14 -25.17 -7.37
C ARG A 758 2.94 -25.99 -7.83
N MET A 759 2.28 -25.52 -8.87
CA MET A 759 1.15 -26.16 -9.53
C MET A 759 1.49 -26.36 -11.02
N PRO A 760 2.16 -27.46 -11.38
CA PRO A 760 2.56 -27.73 -12.75
C PRO A 760 1.39 -27.92 -13.71
N PHE A 761 1.62 -27.62 -14.98
CA PHE A 761 0.84 -28.21 -16.06
C PHE A 761 1.22 -29.69 -16.19
N ASP A 762 0.36 -30.57 -15.72
CA ASP A 762 0.49 -32.00 -15.94
C ASP A 762 -0.31 -32.47 -17.17
N ASN A 763 -0.09 -33.71 -17.61
CA ASN A 763 -0.92 -34.33 -18.65
C ASN A 763 -2.17 -35.02 -18.05
N SER A 764 -2.49 -34.75 -16.78
CA SER A 764 -3.66 -35.36 -16.15
C SER A 764 -4.95 -34.69 -16.64
N GLU A 765 -6.07 -35.43 -16.65
CA GLU A 765 -7.35 -34.82 -16.98
C GLU A 765 -7.73 -33.80 -15.89
N PRO A 766 -8.05 -32.56 -16.27
CA PRO A 766 -8.41 -31.53 -15.30
C PRO A 766 -9.69 -31.92 -14.57
N LEU A 767 -9.75 -31.58 -13.28
CA LEU A 767 -10.98 -31.75 -12.51
C LEU A 767 -12.14 -30.98 -13.17
N PRO A 768 -13.40 -31.41 -13.01
CA PRO A 768 -14.55 -30.68 -13.52
C PRO A 768 -14.58 -29.20 -13.08
N SER A 769 -14.17 -28.90 -11.85
CA SER A 769 -14.01 -27.54 -11.33
C SER A 769 -12.87 -26.76 -12.01
N GLU A 770 -11.73 -27.39 -12.28
CA GLU A 770 -10.60 -26.78 -13.01
C GLU A 770 -11.00 -26.46 -14.45
N ARG A 771 -11.67 -27.40 -15.13
CA ARG A 771 -12.16 -27.21 -16.50
C ARG A 771 -13.28 -26.17 -16.57
N ALA A 772 -14.16 -26.11 -15.58
CA ALA A 772 -15.15 -25.05 -15.46
C ALA A 772 -14.46 -23.68 -15.26
N ALA A 773 -13.42 -23.59 -14.42
CA ALA A 773 -12.62 -22.38 -14.27
C ALA A 773 -11.94 -21.96 -15.59
N GLU A 774 -11.45 -22.90 -16.39
CA GLU A 774 -10.89 -22.63 -17.73
C GLU A 774 -11.93 -22.02 -18.66
N PHE A 775 -13.14 -22.57 -18.69
CA PHE A 775 -14.25 -22.02 -19.46
C PHE A 775 -14.64 -20.61 -18.99
N LEU A 776 -14.63 -20.35 -17.67
CA LEU A 776 -14.94 -19.03 -17.13
C LEU A 776 -13.90 -17.97 -17.50
N VAL A 777 -12.61 -18.33 -17.47
CA VAL A 777 -11.51 -17.48 -17.96
C VAL A 777 -11.66 -17.17 -19.44
N GLN A 778 -12.11 -18.14 -20.25
CA GLN A 778 -12.40 -17.98 -21.67
C GLN A 778 -13.72 -17.22 -21.96
N GLY A 779 -14.49 -16.84 -20.92
CA GLY A 779 -15.79 -16.18 -21.07
C GLY A 779 -16.95 -17.12 -21.44
N ARG A 780 -16.73 -18.44 -21.46
CA ARG A 780 -17.71 -19.49 -21.80
C ARG A 780 -18.52 -19.93 -20.58
N ARG A 781 -19.34 -19.02 -20.06
CA ARG A 781 -20.08 -19.23 -18.80
C ARG A 781 -21.13 -20.36 -18.84
N GLU A 782 -21.89 -20.45 -19.93
CA GLU A 782 -22.93 -21.49 -20.08
C GLU A 782 -22.30 -22.89 -20.14
N ASP A 783 -21.16 -23.03 -20.81
CA ASP A 783 -20.45 -24.31 -20.88
C ASP A 783 -19.92 -24.74 -19.51
N ALA A 784 -19.40 -23.81 -18.71
CA ALA A 784 -18.99 -24.05 -17.33
C ALA A 784 -20.17 -24.49 -16.45
N ARG A 785 -21.30 -23.80 -16.57
CA ARG A 785 -22.54 -24.14 -15.84
C ARG A 785 -23.05 -25.54 -16.19
N ASN A 786 -23.20 -25.82 -17.50
CA ASN A 786 -23.68 -27.11 -17.99
C ASN A 786 -22.77 -28.26 -17.54
N LEU A 787 -21.45 -28.04 -17.55
CA LEU A 787 -20.47 -29.02 -17.07
C LEU A 787 -20.67 -29.30 -15.58
N LEU A 788 -20.76 -28.26 -14.74
CA LEU A 788 -20.91 -28.42 -13.29
C LEU A 788 -22.27 -29.05 -12.92
N GLU A 789 -23.36 -28.63 -13.56
CA GLU A 789 -24.69 -29.21 -13.33
C GLU A 789 -24.73 -30.70 -13.74
N ALA A 790 -24.14 -31.05 -14.90
CA ALA A 790 -24.06 -32.44 -15.35
C ALA A 790 -23.19 -33.31 -14.43
N HIS A 791 -22.06 -32.77 -13.93
CA HIS A 791 -21.19 -33.47 -12.99
C HIS A 791 -21.86 -33.69 -11.64
N LEU A 792 -22.49 -32.66 -11.06
CA LEU A 792 -23.18 -32.77 -9.77
C LEU A 792 -24.43 -33.67 -9.83
N ALA A 793 -25.04 -33.84 -11.01
CA ALA A 793 -26.09 -34.83 -11.21
C ALA A 793 -25.58 -36.28 -11.09
N GLN A 794 -24.31 -36.53 -11.46
CA GLN A 794 -23.66 -37.83 -11.35
C GLN A 794 -22.99 -38.04 -9.98
N GLN A 795 -22.34 -37.00 -9.46
CA GLN A 795 -21.58 -37.00 -8.21
C GLN A 795 -22.02 -35.84 -7.30
N PRO A 796 -23.13 -35.99 -6.54
CA PRO A 796 -23.69 -34.92 -5.72
C PRO A 796 -22.85 -34.57 -4.47
N GLN A 797 -21.82 -35.37 -4.15
CA GLN A 797 -20.94 -35.20 -2.98
C GLN A 797 -19.70 -34.32 -3.26
N ASP A 798 -19.49 -33.88 -4.52
CA ASP A 798 -18.34 -33.03 -4.86
C ASP A 798 -18.55 -31.59 -4.34
N VAL A 799 -17.90 -31.29 -3.21
CA VAL A 799 -18.02 -30.00 -2.53
C VAL A 799 -17.47 -28.85 -3.38
N ALA A 800 -16.32 -29.04 -4.03
CA ALA A 800 -15.66 -27.98 -4.80
C ALA A 800 -16.48 -27.59 -6.04
N ALA A 801 -16.99 -28.58 -6.78
CA ALA A 801 -17.87 -28.33 -7.93
C ALA A 801 -19.18 -27.64 -7.50
N ARG A 802 -19.75 -28.02 -6.35
CA ARG A 802 -20.97 -27.39 -5.81
C ARG A 802 -20.74 -25.95 -5.36
N THR A 803 -19.66 -25.68 -4.63
CA THR A 803 -19.30 -24.31 -4.20
C THR A 803 -19.11 -23.41 -5.41
N MET A 804 -18.36 -23.88 -6.43
CA MET A 804 -18.15 -23.15 -7.66
C MET A 804 -19.46 -22.89 -8.43
N LEU A 805 -20.37 -23.86 -8.47
CA LEU A 805 -21.69 -23.67 -9.09
C LEU A 805 -22.51 -22.61 -8.31
N ILE A 806 -22.53 -22.66 -6.98
CA ILE A 806 -23.22 -21.66 -6.16
C ILE A 806 -22.67 -20.26 -6.46
N ASP A 807 -21.35 -20.07 -6.45
CA ASP A 807 -20.72 -18.77 -6.71
C ASP A 807 -21.02 -18.28 -8.14
N LEU A 808 -21.01 -19.17 -9.13
CA LEU A 808 -21.39 -18.86 -10.51
C LEU A 808 -22.86 -18.41 -10.61
N LEU A 809 -23.79 -19.11 -9.94
CA LEU A 809 -25.20 -18.74 -9.93
C LEU A 809 -25.47 -17.43 -9.18
N LEU A 810 -24.73 -17.16 -8.09
CA LEU A 810 -24.78 -15.88 -7.37
C LEU A 810 -24.26 -14.74 -8.26
N GLN A 811 -23.18 -14.97 -9.02
CA GLN A 811 -22.69 -14.01 -10.01
C GLN A 811 -23.73 -13.74 -11.11
N LEU A 812 -24.44 -14.76 -11.62
CA LEU A 812 -25.52 -14.57 -12.59
C LEU A 812 -26.63 -13.68 -12.04
N LEU A 813 -27.08 -13.93 -10.81
CA LEU A 813 -28.09 -13.10 -10.14
C LEU A 813 -27.62 -11.65 -9.94
N ARG A 814 -26.33 -11.41 -9.71
CA ARG A 814 -25.77 -10.05 -9.66
C ARG A 814 -25.79 -9.35 -11.00
N THR A 815 -25.57 -10.09 -12.09
CA THR A 815 -25.53 -9.48 -13.42
C THR A 815 -26.91 -9.11 -13.93
N ASP A 816 -27.89 -9.99 -13.72
CA ASP A 816 -29.29 -9.74 -14.07
C ASP A 816 -30.19 -10.59 -13.17
N TYR A 817 -30.71 -9.96 -12.13
CA TYR A 817 -31.63 -10.61 -11.20
C TYR A 817 -32.97 -10.96 -11.86
N SER A 818 -33.48 -10.07 -12.71
CA SER A 818 -34.83 -10.18 -13.28
C SER A 818 -34.99 -11.39 -14.19
N SER A 819 -34.00 -11.63 -15.06
CA SER A 819 -33.99 -12.77 -15.97
C SER A 819 -33.66 -14.09 -15.28
N ASN A 820 -32.97 -14.05 -14.13
CA ASN A 820 -32.45 -15.24 -13.44
C ASN A 820 -33.14 -15.57 -12.11
N GLN A 821 -34.30 -14.97 -11.80
CA GLN A 821 -34.98 -15.16 -10.52
C GLN A 821 -35.25 -16.64 -10.17
N GLN A 822 -35.49 -17.49 -11.19
CA GLN A 822 -35.73 -18.92 -11.01
C GLN A 822 -34.53 -19.66 -10.37
N VAL A 823 -33.31 -19.14 -10.58
CA VAL A 823 -32.06 -19.71 -10.05
C VAL A 823 -31.98 -19.60 -8.52
N VAL A 824 -32.71 -18.66 -7.90
CA VAL A 824 -32.74 -18.49 -6.43
C VAL A 824 -33.19 -19.78 -5.72
N GLY A 825 -34.16 -20.52 -6.30
CA GLY A 825 -34.61 -21.80 -5.77
C GLY A 825 -33.50 -22.83 -5.76
N THR A 826 -32.81 -22.99 -6.88
CA THR A 826 -31.66 -23.89 -7.04
C THR A 826 -30.54 -23.57 -6.05
N ILE A 827 -30.18 -22.29 -5.88
CA ILE A 827 -29.13 -21.88 -4.93
C ILE A 827 -29.51 -22.26 -3.50
N ARG A 828 -30.78 -22.05 -3.10
CA ARG A 828 -31.24 -22.44 -1.75
C ARG A 828 -31.09 -23.93 -1.52
N GLU A 829 -31.47 -24.76 -2.48
CA GLU A 829 -31.31 -26.22 -2.39
C GLU A 829 -29.84 -26.63 -2.27
N LEU A 830 -28.96 -26.04 -3.08
CA LEU A 830 -27.52 -26.31 -3.03
C LEU A 830 -26.90 -25.85 -1.70
N LEU A 831 -27.32 -24.70 -1.17
CA LEU A 831 -26.86 -24.18 0.13
C LEU A 831 -27.32 -25.05 1.30
N VAL A 832 -28.55 -25.58 1.26
CA VAL A 832 -29.03 -26.52 2.28
C VAL A 832 -28.18 -27.79 2.27
N LYS A 833 -27.90 -28.37 1.09
CA LYS A 833 -27.01 -29.54 0.96
C LYS A 833 -25.59 -29.23 1.45
N ALA A 834 -25.06 -28.05 1.13
CA ALA A 834 -23.75 -27.62 1.61
C ALA A 834 -23.69 -27.46 3.14
N SER A 835 -24.78 -27.03 3.77
CA SER A 835 -24.87 -26.95 5.23
C SER A 835 -24.95 -28.32 5.92
N GLN A 836 -25.49 -29.34 5.23
CA GLN A 836 -25.60 -30.71 5.73
C GLN A 836 -24.27 -31.46 5.74
N ASP A 837 -23.41 -31.23 4.74
CA ASP A 837 -22.05 -31.81 4.68
C ASP A 837 -21.13 -31.31 5.81
N LEU A 838 -21.53 -30.24 6.48
CA LEU A 838 -20.78 -29.54 7.52
C LEU A 838 -21.04 -30.08 8.94
N GLU A 839 -21.92 -31.07 9.11
CA GLU A 839 -22.16 -31.76 10.39
C GLU A 839 -21.06 -32.79 10.76
N LEU A 840 -19.79 -32.44 10.55
CA LEU A 840 -18.61 -33.23 10.97
C LEU A 840 -18.14 -32.89 12.40
N ALA A 841 -18.69 -31.84 13.02
CA ALA A 841 -18.34 -31.41 14.37
C ALA A 841 -18.57 -32.49 15.47
N PRO A 842 -19.64 -33.30 15.43
CA PRO A 842 -19.80 -34.40 16.40
C PRO A 842 -18.82 -35.55 16.17
N LEU A 843 -18.29 -35.68 14.95
CA LEU A 843 -17.43 -36.79 14.51
C LEU A 843 -15.95 -36.51 14.77
N LEU A 844 -15.51 -35.25 14.63
CA LEU A 844 -14.14 -34.80 14.92
C LEU A 844 -13.82 -34.75 16.42
N HIS A 845 -14.83 -34.56 17.29
CA HIS A 845 -14.63 -34.53 18.74
C HIS A 845 -14.21 -35.88 19.35
N SER A 846 -14.43 -37.00 18.63
CA SER A 846 -14.09 -38.34 19.11
C SER A 846 -12.77 -38.92 18.59
N LEU A 847 -12.14 -38.34 17.56
CA LEU A 847 -11.10 -39.08 16.80
C LEU A 847 -9.66 -38.52 16.86
N LEU A 848 -9.39 -37.26 17.21
CA LEU A 848 -8.04 -36.67 16.94
C LEU A 848 -7.35 -35.88 18.07
N ALA A 849 -7.84 -35.90 19.31
CA ALA A 849 -7.15 -35.29 20.46
C ALA A 849 -6.67 -33.82 20.25
N MET A 850 -7.45 -33.00 19.55
CA MET A 850 -7.20 -31.56 19.38
C MET A 850 -7.67 -30.74 20.60
N GLY A 851 -6.98 -29.61 20.86
CA GLY A 851 -7.38 -28.64 21.88
C GLY A 851 -8.68 -27.91 21.53
N PRO A 852 -9.47 -27.47 22.54
CA PRO A 852 -10.79 -26.85 22.32
C PRO A 852 -10.75 -25.53 21.53
N GLY A 853 -9.61 -24.82 21.52
CA GLY A 853 -9.42 -23.61 20.71
C GLY A 853 -9.38 -23.92 19.21
N ASP A 854 -8.63 -24.94 18.80
CA ASP A 854 -8.42 -25.29 17.40
C ASP A 854 -9.68 -25.89 16.76
N ALA A 855 -10.44 -26.67 17.54
CA ALA A 855 -11.73 -27.21 17.10
C ALA A 855 -12.79 -26.12 16.86
N VAL A 856 -12.76 -25.03 17.63
CA VAL A 856 -13.66 -23.89 17.45
C VAL A 856 -13.24 -23.06 16.23
N VAL A 857 -11.94 -22.85 16.02
CA VAL A 857 -11.42 -22.12 14.85
C VAL A 857 -11.73 -22.88 13.55
N LEU A 858 -11.50 -24.19 13.51
CA LEU A 858 -11.78 -25.02 12.33
C LEU A 858 -13.30 -25.10 12.07
N GLY A 859 -14.10 -25.22 13.12
CA GLY A 859 -15.57 -25.23 13.04
C GLY A 859 -16.17 -23.90 12.59
N GLU A 860 -15.58 -22.77 12.97
CA GLU A 860 -15.96 -21.44 12.46
C GLU A 860 -15.50 -21.24 11.01
N GLN A 861 -14.27 -21.61 10.65
CA GLN A 861 -13.76 -21.51 9.28
C GLN A 861 -14.61 -22.30 8.26
N LEU A 862 -15.03 -23.52 8.61
CA LEU A 862 -15.91 -24.32 7.75
C LEU A 862 -17.31 -23.69 7.59
N ARG A 863 -17.85 -23.02 8.63
CA ARG A 863 -19.19 -22.40 8.59
C ARG A 863 -19.22 -21.06 7.83
N LEU A 864 -18.08 -20.38 7.71
CA LEU A 864 -18.01 -19.03 7.12
C LEU A 864 -18.34 -18.99 5.62
N ALA A 865 -17.95 -19.99 4.82
CA ALA A 865 -18.20 -19.99 3.37
C ALA A 865 -19.71 -20.09 3.05
N SER A 866 -20.41 -21.05 3.67
CA SER A 866 -21.86 -21.21 3.52
C SER A 866 -22.63 -20.01 4.07
N ARG A 867 -22.23 -19.46 5.24
CA ARG A 867 -22.82 -18.23 5.81
C ARG A 867 -22.62 -17.03 4.90
N ARG A 868 -21.42 -16.85 4.32
CA ARG A 868 -21.12 -15.78 3.37
C ARG A 868 -22.02 -15.88 2.13
N GLN A 869 -22.12 -17.06 1.52
CA GLN A 869 -22.97 -17.27 0.34
C GLN A 869 -24.46 -17.06 0.66
N GLN A 870 -24.92 -17.44 1.84
CA GLN A 870 -26.29 -17.15 2.30
C GLN A 870 -26.55 -15.64 2.47
N LEU A 871 -25.61 -14.91 3.08
CA LEU A 871 -25.71 -13.46 3.23
C LEU A 871 -25.63 -12.74 1.90
N GLU A 872 -24.76 -13.21 1.01
CA GLU A 872 -24.63 -12.72 -0.36
C GLU A 872 -25.92 -12.92 -1.15
N LEU A 873 -26.53 -14.10 -1.08
CA LEU A 873 -27.83 -14.36 -1.68
C LEU A 873 -28.89 -13.41 -1.09
N ALA A 874 -28.92 -13.24 0.23
CA ALA A 874 -29.86 -12.33 0.88
C ALA A 874 -29.66 -10.87 0.43
N GLU A 875 -28.41 -10.44 0.27
CA GLU A 875 -28.05 -9.12 -0.25
C GLU A 875 -28.50 -8.95 -1.71
N ILE A 876 -28.22 -9.93 -2.57
CA ILE A 876 -28.61 -9.88 -3.99
C ILE A 876 -30.13 -9.87 -4.12
N ILE A 877 -30.85 -10.71 -3.37
CA ILE A 877 -32.33 -10.69 -3.37
C ILE A 877 -32.83 -9.33 -2.84
N ALA A 878 -32.21 -8.78 -1.80
CA ALA A 878 -32.58 -7.47 -1.25
C ALA A 878 -32.30 -6.29 -2.20
N GLN A 879 -31.29 -6.40 -3.07
CA GLN A 879 -30.95 -5.39 -4.09
C GLN A 879 -31.73 -5.58 -5.40
N GLY A 880 -31.93 -6.83 -5.83
CA GLY A 880 -32.58 -7.22 -7.09
C GLY A 880 -34.11 -7.15 -7.06
N GLU A 881 -34.73 -7.35 -5.89
CA GLU A 881 -36.14 -7.01 -5.66
C GLU A 881 -36.27 -5.53 -5.28
N SER A 882 -35.80 -4.63 -6.15
CA SER A 882 -35.82 -3.21 -5.84
C SER A 882 -37.25 -2.72 -5.56
N PHE A 883 -37.39 -1.91 -4.51
CA PHE A 883 -38.54 -1.03 -4.35
C PHE A 883 -38.42 0.08 -5.39
N ASP A 884 -38.74 -0.22 -6.66
CA ASP A 884 -38.77 0.77 -7.74
C ASP A 884 -39.64 1.97 -7.32
N PRO A 885 -39.14 3.22 -7.41
CA PRO A 885 -39.94 4.41 -7.14
C PRO A 885 -41.24 4.48 -7.96
N ALA A 886 -41.29 3.83 -9.14
CA ALA A 886 -42.47 3.76 -10.00
C ALA A 886 -43.52 2.70 -9.60
N LEU A 887 -43.23 1.83 -8.61
CA LEU A 887 -44.20 0.82 -8.16
C LEU A 887 -45.47 1.46 -7.59
N PRO A 888 -46.67 0.96 -7.96
CA PRO A 888 -47.93 1.35 -7.33
C PRO A 888 -47.92 1.08 -5.81
N PHE A 889 -48.51 2.00 -5.04
CA PHE A 889 -48.55 1.92 -3.57
C PHE A 889 -49.06 0.57 -3.01
N PRO A 890 -50.13 -0.08 -3.56
CA PRO A 890 -50.60 -1.37 -3.05
C PRO A 890 -49.59 -2.51 -3.22
N GLU A 891 -48.91 -2.57 -4.37
CA GLU A 891 -47.89 -3.59 -4.66
C GLU A 891 -46.63 -3.37 -3.81
N PHE A 892 -46.25 -2.11 -3.60
CA PHE A 892 -45.17 -1.75 -2.68
C PHE A 892 -45.47 -2.26 -1.26
N LEU A 893 -46.69 -2.02 -0.76
CA LEU A 893 -47.08 -2.40 0.60
C LEU A 893 -47.09 -3.91 0.82
N GLU A 894 -47.54 -4.71 -0.15
CA GLU A 894 -47.45 -6.18 -0.06
C GLU A 894 -46.00 -6.67 -0.02
N ARG A 895 -45.14 -6.15 -0.90
CA ARG A 895 -43.71 -6.50 -0.89
C ARG A 895 -43.04 -6.11 0.42
N PHE A 896 -43.38 -4.95 0.96
CA PHE A 896 -42.90 -4.46 2.25
C PHE A 896 -43.32 -5.39 3.41
N ARG A 897 -44.59 -5.80 3.46
CA ARG A 897 -45.11 -6.75 4.47
C ARG A 897 -44.44 -8.11 4.40
N ASN A 898 -44.25 -8.65 3.20
CA ASN A 898 -43.62 -9.95 3.00
C ASN A 898 -42.17 -9.96 3.51
N ARG A 899 -41.42 -8.88 3.30
CA ARG A 899 -40.05 -8.73 3.81
C ARG A 899 -40.01 -8.53 5.32
N LEU A 900 -40.95 -7.77 5.88
CA LEU A 900 -41.02 -7.55 7.33
C LEU A 900 -41.27 -8.86 8.09
N ARG A 901 -42.04 -9.79 7.53
CA ARG A 901 -42.26 -11.14 8.09
C ARG A 901 -41.01 -12.04 8.08
N GLN A 902 -40.00 -11.73 7.28
CA GLN A 902 -38.74 -12.51 7.20
C GLN A 902 -37.72 -12.09 8.28
N LEU A 903 -37.84 -10.90 8.85
CA LEU A 903 -36.91 -10.37 9.86
C LEU A 903 -36.75 -11.25 11.12
N PRO A 904 -37.82 -11.82 11.72
CA PRO A 904 -37.70 -12.63 12.94
C PRO A 904 -36.93 -13.94 12.76
N GLY A 905 -36.99 -14.50 11.55
CA GLY A 905 -36.28 -15.73 11.18
C GLY A 905 -34.86 -15.48 10.64
N ALA A 906 -34.49 -14.22 10.40
CA ALA A 906 -33.15 -13.85 9.98
C ALA A 906 -32.21 -13.88 11.21
N GLY A 907 -31.33 -14.88 11.28
CA GLY A 907 -30.40 -15.03 12.41
C GLY A 907 -29.57 -13.78 12.69
N THR A 908 -29.27 -13.52 13.96
CA THR A 908 -28.41 -12.41 14.43
C THR A 908 -26.92 -12.69 14.22
N THR A 909 -26.54 -13.90 13.80
CA THR A 909 -25.18 -14.26 13.44
C THR A 909 -24.71 -13.44 12.24
N SER A 910 -23.76 -12.53 12.47
CA SER A 910 -23.11 -11.74 11.44
C SER A 910 -22.13 -12.60 10.63
N ALA A 911 -21.90 -12.24 9.38
CA ALA A 911 -20.63 -12.56 8.73
C ALA A 911 -20.00 -11.29 8.16
N VAL A 912 -18.68 -11.35 8.02
CA VAL A 912 -17.89 -10.29 7.41
C VAL A 912 -18.11 -10.33 5.90
N VAL A 913 -18.86 -9.36 5.37
CA VAL A 913 -18.91 -9.09 3.93
C VAL A 913 -18.19 -7.76 3.72
N GLY A 914 -16.96 -7.82 3.22
CA GLY A 914 -16.13 -6.63 3.02
C GLY A 914 -15.53 -6.08 4.30
N ASN A 915 -15.64 -4.76 4.47
CA ASN A 915 -15.15 -4.05 5.66
C ASN A 915 -16.19 -3.99 6.80
N VAL A 916 -17.38 -4.60 6.63
CA VAL A 916 -18.48 -4.47 7.59
C VAL A 916 -19.09 -5.83 7.89
N GLU A 917 -19.16 -6.18 9.17
CA GLU A 917 -19.99 -7.29 9.61
C GLU A 917 -21.47 -6.93 9.52
N ARG A 918 -22.22 -7.69 8.72
CA ARG A 918 -23.67 -7.53 8.58
C ARG A 918 -24.37 -8.86 8.88
N SER A 919 -25.44 -8.80 9.67
CA SER A 919 -26.37 -9.91 9.81
C SER A 919 -27.39 -9.91 8.66
N THR A 920 -28.04 -11.04 8.43
CA THR A 920 -29.14 -11.13 7.44
C THR A 920 -30.26 -10.15 7.79
N ALA A 921 -30.51 -9.94 9.08
CA ALA A 921 -31.47 -8.95 9.57
C ALA A 921 -31.07 -7.51 9.20
N ASP A 922 -29.77 -7.16 9.29
CA ASP A 922 -29.27 -5.84 8.91
C ASP A 922 -29.43 -5.54 7.43
N VAL A 923 -29.22 -6.54 6.57
CA VAL A 923 -29.36 -6.42 5.12
C VAL A 923 -30.83 -6.18 4.74
N ILE A 924 -31.75 -6.98 5.31
CA ILE A 924 -33.20 -6.81 5.10
C ILE A 924 -33.65 -5.45 5.64
N ALA A 925 -33.19 -5.06 6.83
CA ALA A 925 -33.53 -3.78 7.44
C ALA A 925 -33.07 -2.59 6.58
N GLY A 926 -31.85 -2.64 6.06
CA GLY A 926 -31.31 -1.60 5.17
C GLY A 926 -32.07 -1.50 3.83
N ALA A 927 -32.54 -2.62 3.28
CA ALA A 927 -33.37 -2.63 2.08
C ALA A 927 -34.76 -2.03 2.32
N LEU A 928 -35.40 -2.38 3.44
CA LEU A 928 -36.67 -1.79 3.85
C LEU A 928 -36.53 -0.27 4.08
N HIS A 929 -35.44 0.17 4.71
CA HIS A 929 -35.15 1.58 4.94
C HIS A 929 -35.05 2.38 3.65
N ARG A 930 -34.21 1.93 2.71
CA ARG A 930 -34.08 2.56 1.38
C ARG A 930 -35.41 2.58 0.63
N GLY A 931 -36.19 1.50 0.72
CA GLY A 931 -37.53 1.43 0.13
C GLY A 931 -38.49 2.48 0.69
N LEU A 932 -38.41 2.77 1.99
CA LEU A 932 -39.20 3.84 2.62
C LEU A 932 -38.70 5.24 2.22
N GLU A 933 -37.39 5.46 2.13
CA GLU A 933 -36.81 6.75 1.74
C GLU A 933 -37.22 7.19 0.33
N LEU A 934 -37.44 6.24 -0.58
CA LEU A 934 -37.93 6.50 -1.95
C LEU A 934 -39.40 6.95 -2.01
N ARG A 935 -40.15 6.91 -0.89
CA ARG A 935 -41.58 7.24 -0.82
C ARG A 935 -41.84 8.63 -0.23
N THR A 936 -42.95 9.24 -0.64
CA THR A 936 -43.34 10.56 -0.13
C THR A 936 -43.59 10.52 1.38
N ALA A 937 -43.45 11.67 2.06
CA ALA A 937 -43.68 11.75 3.51
C ALA A 937 -45.09 11.27 3.92
N ARG A 938 -46.10 11.51 3.06
CA ARG A 938 -47.48 11.05 3.25
C ARG A 938 -47.60 9.53 3.16
N GLU A 939 -47.00 8.91 2.15
CA GLU A 939 -47.00 7.45 2.00
C GLU A 939 -46.25 6.76 3.13
N ARG A 940 -45.10 7.31 3.57
CA ARG A 940 -44.34 6.79 4.73
C ARG A 940 -45.18 6.77 6.01
N SER A 941 -45.96 7.82 6.26
CA SER A 941 -46.88 7.88 7.40
C SER A 941 -48.02 6.84 7.27
N GLN A 942 -48.58 6.67 6.07
CA GLN A 942 -49.60 5.65 5.82
C GLN A 942 -49.05 4.23 6.04
N ILE A 943 -47.82 3.95 5.60
CA ILE A 943 -47.17 2.64 5.81
C ILE A 943 -46.97 2.36 7.29
N GLN A 944 -46.50 3.34 8.07
CA GLN A 944 -46.34 3.19 9.52
C GLN A 944 -47.66 2.83 10.21
N GLN A 945 -48.79 3.38 9.78
CA GLN A 945 -50.12 3.05 10.31
C GLN A 945 -50.62 1.66 9.87
N MET A 946 -50.42 1.31 8.59
CA MET A 946 -50.96 0.08 8.00
C MET A 946 -50.22 -1.20 8.41
N VAL A 947 -49.02 -1.06 8.99
CA VAL A 947 -48.11 -2.17 9.30
C VAL A 947 -48.08 -2.50 10.80
N ILE A 948 -48.61 -1.63 11.70
CA ILE A 948 -48.64 -1.86 13.15
C ILE A 948 -49.23 -3.22 13.53
N ALA A 949 -50.37 -3.60 12.94
CA ALA A 949 -51.02 -4.87 13.24
C ALA A 949 -50.15 -6.09 12.82
N ASP A 950 -49.49 -6.00 11.66
CA ASP A 950 -48.56 -7.03 11.19
C ASP A 950 -47.34 -7.15 12.12
N VAL A 951 -46.78 -6.02 12.57
CA VAL A 951 -45.62 -5.98 13.48
C VAL A 951 -45.98 -6.48 14.88
N SER A 952 -47.15 -6.11 15.40
CA SER A 952 -47.64 -6.56 16.71
C SER A 952 -47.77 -8.08 16.76
N ALA A 953 -48.32 -8.70 15.69
CA ALA A 953 -48.39 -10.15 15.57
C ALA A 953 -47.00 -10.81 15.57
N ILE A 954 -46.01 -10.18 14.93
CA ILE A 954 -44.62 -10.64 14.92
C ILE A 954 -43.98 -10.54 16.30
N VAL A 955 -44.12 -9.40 17.00
CA VAL A 955 -43.57 -9.20 18.35
C VAL A 955 -44.19 -10.18 19.35
N ALA A 956 -45.48 -10.49 19.19
CA ALA A 956 -46.16 -11.50 20.00
C ALA A 956 -45.63 -12.93 19.78
N SER A 957 -45.11 -13.23 18.58
CA SER A 957 -44.53 -14.55 18.25
C SER A 957 -43.12 -14.80 18.82
N LEU A 958 -42.43 -13.75 19.28
CA LEU A 958 -41.07 -13.84 19.81
C LEU A 958 -41.07 -14.31 21.28
N SER A 959 -40.20 -15.28 21.59
CA SER A 959 -40.17 -15.98 22.87
C SER A 959 -39.57 -15.21 24.05
N THR A 960 -38.57 -14.34 23.83
CA THR A 960 -37.86 -13.64 24.92
C THR A 960 -38.03 -12.12 24.84
N GLU A 961 -38.08 -11.44 25.99
CA GLU A 961 -38.15 -9.97 26.08
C GLU A 961 -36.97 -9.30 25.35
N GLN A 962 -35.78 -9.89 25.42
CA GLN A 962 -34.57 -9.42 24.73
C GLN A 962 -34.71 -9.49 23.20
N GLN A 963 -35.27 -10.57 22.65
CA GLN A 963 -35.56 -10.69 21.21
C GLN A 963 -36.59 -9.65 20.77
N LYS A 964 -37.61 -9.38 21.59
CA LYS A 964 -38.61 -8.35 21.31
C LYS A 964 -37.99 -6.95 21.28
N LEU A 965 -37.11 -6.63 22.24
CA LEU A 965 -36.38 -5.35 22.26
C LEU A 965 -35.43 -5.17 21.08
N GLN A 966 -34.68 -6.21 20.71
CA GLN A 966 -33.79 -6.18 19.54
C GLN A 966 -34.57 -5.95 18.25
N PHE A 967 -35.73 -6.60 18.10
CA PHE A 967 -36.60 -6.40 16.94
C PHE A 967 -37.15 -4.97 16.89
N ILE A 968 -37.53 -4.38 18.04
CA ILE A 968 -37.99 -2.98 18.11
C ILE A 968 -36.87 -1.99 17.74
N GLN A 969 -35.64 -2.24 18.17
CA GLN A 969 -34.48 -1.43 17.76
C GLN A 969 -34.23 -1.51 16.25
N LEU A 970 -34.44 -2.69 15.63
CA LEU A 970 -34.39 -2.84 14.18
C LEU A 970 -35.49 -2.04 13.46
N LEU A 971 -36.70 -1.94 14.01
CA LEU A 971 -37.78 -1.13 13.43
C LEU A 971 -37.45 0.37 13.39
N VAL A 972 -36.81 0.89 14.45
CA VAL A 972 -36.32 2.29 14.47
C VAL A 972 -35.29 2.49 13.35
N ARG A 973 -34.36 1.55 13.18
CA ARG A 973 -33.35 1.59 12.12
C ARG A 973 -33.91 1.44 10.70
N ILE A 974 -35.02 0.72 10.54
CA ILE A 974 -35.75 0.62 9.26
C ILE A 974 -36.42 1.96 8.90
N GLY A 975 -36.63 2.86 9.86
CA GLY A 975 -37.38 4.10 9.65
C GLY A 975 -38.87 3.95 9.93
N LEU A 976 -39.24 3.05 10.84
CA LEU A 976 -40.60 2.90 11.41
C LEU A 976 -40.66 3.32 12.89
N PRO A 977 -40.25 4.55 13.26
CA PRO A 977 -40.12 4.95 14.66
C PRO A 977 -41.47 5.10 15.37
N GLN A 978 -42.56 5.44 14.67
CA GLN A 978 -43.90 5.54 15.28
C GLN A 978 -44.42 4.16 15.68
N THR A 979 -44.32 3.19 14.77
CA THR A 979 -44.69 1.80 15.03
C THR A 979 -43.91 1.23 16.21
N ALA A 980 -42.61 1.54 16.31
CA ALA A 980 -41.79 1.17 17.46
C ALA A 980 -42.27 1.82 18.77
N ALA A 981 -42.56 3.13 18.76
CA ALA A 981 -43.03 3.86 19.93
C ALA A 981 -44.41 3.41 20.42
N GLU A 982 -45.30 3.00 19.52
CA GLU A 982 -46.63 2.46 19.85
C GLU A 982 -46.54 1.07 20.49
N LEU A 983 -45.68 0.19 19.95
CA LEU A 983 -45.47 -1.15 20.51
C LEU A 983 -44.80 -1.10 21.89
N LEU A 984 -43.88 -0.17 22.11
CA LEU A 984 -43.25 0.03 23.44
C LEU A 984 -44.24 0.55 24.49
N ASN A 985 -45.32 1.23 24.07
CA ASN A 985 -46.39 1.71 24.94
C ASN A 985 -47.58 0.73 25.05
N ASP A 986 -47.57 -0.38 24.31
CA ASP A 986 -48.64 -1.36 24.33
C ASP A 986 -48.62 -2.15 25.65
N ALA A 987 -49.64 -1.90 26.49
CA ALA A 987 -49.79 -2.56 27.79
C ALA A 987 -49.94 -4.09 27.68
N SER A 988 -50.32 -4.62 26.51
CA SER A 988 -50.47 -6.06 26.27
C SER A 988 -49.13 -6.81 26.24
N LEU A 989 -48.03 -6.12 25.92
CA LEU A 989 -46.70 -6.72 25.76
C LEU A 989 -45.88 -6.84 27.05
N LYS A 990 -46.38 -6.28 28.18
CA LYS A 990 -45.82 -6.38 29.55
C LYS A 990 -44.30 -6.13 29.62
N TRP A 991 -43.92 -4.88 29.40
CA TRP A 991 -42.53 -4.44 29.43
C TRP A 991 -42.01 -4.12 30.83
N ASP A 992 -40.72 -4.36 31.06
CA ASP A 992 -39.98 -3.77 32.18
C ASP A 992 -39.72 -2.27 31.92
N ALA A 993 -40.24 -1.41 32.80
CA ALA A 993 -40.22 0.05 32.67
C ALA A 993 -38.79 0.63 32.61
N GLU A 994 -37.80 0.00 33.24
CA GLU A 994 -36.41 0.47 33.19
C GLU A 994 -35.73 0.12 31.85
N LYS A 995 -36.03 -1.05 31.28
CA LYS A 995 -35.38 -1.53 30.04
C LYS A 995 -35.92 -0.87 28.78
N ILE A 996 -37.20 -0.49 28.76
CA ILE A 996 -37.81 0.19 27.60
C ILE A 996 -37.54 1.70 27.54
N ARG A 997 -37.04 2.29 28.64
CA ARG A 997 -36.85 3.73 28.79
C ARG A 997 -36.09 4.35 27.61
N LEU A 998 -34.93 3.79 27.30
CA LEU A 998 -34.03 4.30 26.27
C LEU A 998 -34.54 4.02 24.83
N PRO A 999 -34.96 2.78 24.49
CA PRO A 999 -35.58 2.51 23.19
C PRO A 999 -36.80 3.40 22.89
N LEU A 1000 -37.61 3.71 23.90
CA LEU A 1000 -38.80 4.56 23.76
C LEU A 1000 -38.41 6.03 23.50
N ASP A 1001 -37.47 6.57 24.27
CA ASP A 1001 -36.98 7.95 24.06
C ASP A 1001 -36.35 8.11 22.67
N MET A 1002 -35.57 7.12 22.21
CA MET A 1002 -34.99 7.10 20.86
C MET A 1002 -36.07 7.03 19.76
N ALA A 1003 -37.07 6.17 19.90
CA ALA A 1003 -38.16 6.06 18.92
C ALA A 1003 -39.00 7.35 18.84
N LEU A 1004 -39.22 8.02 19.98
CA LEU A 1004 -39.93 9.30 20.02
C LEU A 1004 -39.11 10.45 19.44
N LEU A 1005 -37.79 10.49 19.68
CA LEU A 1005 -36.87 11.45 19.06
C LEU A 1005 -36.84 11.30 17.54
N GLU A 1006 -36.72 10.07 17.03
CA GLU A 1006 -36.77 9.79 15.59
C GLU A 1006 -38.15 10.10 14.99
N SER A 1007 -39.23 9.90 15.73
CA SER A 1007 -40.58 10.29 15.30
C SER A 1007 -40.76 11.80 15.26
N ALA A 1008 -40.12 12.55 16.18
CA ALA A 1008 -40.12 14.01 16.21
C ALA A 1008 -39.34 14.66 15.05
N ARG A 1009 -38.55 13.88 14.29
CA ARG A 1009 -37.86 14.35 13.08
C ARG A 1009 -38.77 14.49 11.86
N GLN A 1010 -39.94 13.87 11.89
CA GLN A 1010 -40.91 13.94 10.80
C GLN A 1010 -41.61 15.31 10.76
N SER A 1011 -42.51 15.54 9.80
CA SER A 1011 -43.26 16.79 9.67
C SER A 1011 -44.71 16.66 10.13
N GLY A 1012 -45.29 17.78 10.57
CA GLY A 1012 -46.69 17.95 10.92
C GLY A 1012 -47.06 17.51 12.33
N ALA A 1013 -48.34 17.20 12.53
CA ALA A 1013 -48.93 16.90 13.84
C ALA A 1013 -48.23 15.74 14.59
N ILE A 1014 -47.63 14.80 13.86
CA ILE A 1014 -46.96 13.65 14.44
C ILE A 1014 -45.67 14.06 15.15
N ALA A 1015 -44.94 15.03 14.61
CA ALA A 1015 -43.72 15.56 15.20
C ALA A 1015 -44.03 16.21 16.56
N GLN A 1016 -45.05 17.06 16.59
CA GLN A 1016 -45.52 17.76 17.79
C GLN A 1016 -46.08 16.78 18.84
N GLN A 1017 -46.83 15.77 18.43
CA GLN A 1017 -47.37 14.75 19.35
C GLN A 1017 -46.25 13.88 19.96
N SER A 1018 -45.24 13.52 19.16
CA SER A 1018 -44.08 12.75 19.62
C SER A 1018 -43.23 13.57 20.58
N ALA A 1019 -42.98 14.85 20.24
CA ALA A 1019 -42.28 15.79 21.12
C ALA A 1019 -43.03 16.02 22.44
N ARG A 1020 -44.36 16.21 22.40
CA ARG A 1020 -45.20 16.33 23.61
C ARG A 1020 -45.08 15.11 24.51
N ARG A 1021 -45.15 13.90 23.93
CA ARG A 1021 -45.00 12.62 24.68
C ARG A 1021 -43.61 12.48 25.29
N LEU A 1022 -42.57 12.85 24.54
CA LEU A 1022 -41.19 12.81 25.00
C LEU A 1022 -40.95 13.76 26.18
N LEU A 1023 -41.39 15.02 26.05
CA LEU A 1023 -41.28 16.05 27.09
C LEU A 1023 -42.10 15.68 28.35
N ALA A 1024 -43.33 15.20 28.19
CA ALA A 1024 -44.14 14.71 29.30
C ALA A 1024 -43.47 13.53 30.02
N GLY A 1025 -42.87 12.60 29.25
CA GLY A 1025 -42.11 11.49 29.80
C GLY A 1025 -40.89 11.95 30.59
N TRP A 1026 -40.12 12.91 30.08
CA TRP A 1026 -38.96 13.46 30.79
C TRP A 1026 -39.34 14.25 32.04
N GLN A 1027 -40.45 14.99 32.01
CA GLN A 1027 -40.97 15.70 33.18
C GLN A 1027 -41.45 14.73 34.28
N ALA A 1028 -42.22 13.71 33.91
CA ALA A 1028 -42.70 12.69 34.86
C ALA A 1028 -41.56 11.96 35.57
N ARG A 1029 -40.40 11.83 34.88
CA ARG A 1029 -39.17 11.21 35.38
C ARG A 1029 -38.19 12.19 36.04
N GLN A 1030 -38.54 13.47 36.20
CA GLN A 1030 -37.64 14.53 36.70
C GLN A 1030 -36.30 14.63 35.92
N SER A 1031 -36.26 14.17 34.68
CA SER A 1031 -35.07 14.17 33.82
C SER A 1031 -34.96 15.50 33.06
N ALA A 1032 -34.73 16.60 33.78
CA ALA A 1032 -34.76 17.95 33.22
C ALA A 1032 -33.61 18.26 32.25
N TRP A 1033 -32.45 17.61 32.41
CA TRP A 1033 -31.26 17.87 31.57
C TRP A 1033 -31.42 17.45 30.10
N PRO A 1034 -31.87 16.22 29.77
CA PRO A 1034 -32.17 15.85 28.38
C PRO A 1034 -33.16 16.79 27.70
N ALA A 1035 -34.20 17.21 28.42
CA ALA A 1035 -35.22 18.14 27.90
C ALA A 1035 -34.64 19.54 27.64
N TYR A 1036 -33.93 20.10 28.62
CA TYR A 1036 -33.34 21.44 28.51
C TYR A 1036 -32.32 21.52 27.37
N THR A 1037 -31.45 20.52 27.25
CA THR A 1037 -30.40 20.48 26.22
C THR A 1037 -30.99 20.32 24.82
N TRP A 1038 -31.94 19.41 24.63
CA TRP A 1038 -32.61 19.25 23.34
C TRP A 1038 -33.36 20.52 22.88
N LEU A 1039 -34.01 21.24 23.81
CA LEU A 1039 -34.68 22.51 23.50
C LEU A 1039 -33.70 23.65 23.16
N GLN A 1040 -32.54 23.72 23.83
CA GLN A 1040 -31.46 24.65 23.49
C GLN A 1040 -30.87 24.35 22.11
N ASP A 1041 -30.75 23.07 21.76
CA ASP A 1041 -30.23 22.64 20.47
C ASP A 1041 -31.18 23.03 19.33
N LEU A 1042 -32.49 22.86 19.52
CA LEU A 1042 -33.51 23.32 18.58
C LEU A 1042 -33.42 24.83 18.33
N GLN A 1043 -33.13 25.64 19.37
CA GLN A 1043 -32.91 27.08 19.23
C GLN A 1043 -31.59 27.41 18.53
N ALA A 1044 -30.51 26.69 18.83
CA ALA A 1044 -29.21 26.89 18.19
C ALA A 1044 -29.24 26.54 16.68
N TRP A 1045 -29.93 25.47 16.30
CA TRP A 1045 -30.08 25.04 14.90
C TRP A 1045 -30.88 26.02 14.04
N GLN A 1046 -31.77 26.83 14.63
CA GLN A 1046 -32.44 27.91 13.89
C GLN A 1046 -31.45 28.96 13.39
N ASN A 1047 -30.41 29.27 14.19
CA ASN A 1047 -29.45 30.34 13.96
C ASN A 1047 -28.25 29.91 13.09
N GLU A 1048 -27.73 28.68 13.26
CA GLU A 1048 -26.58 28.16 12.52
C GLU A 1048 -26.87 26.76 11.90
N PRO A 1049 -27.41 26.69 10.67
CA PRO A 1049 -27.83 25.43 10.07
C PRO A 1049 -26.66 24.45 9.77
N GLY A 1050 -25.40 24.93 9.76
CA GLY A 1050 -24.21 24.12 9.50
C GLY A 1050 -23.82 23.14 10.63
N HIS A 1051 -24.37 23.31 11.84
CA HIS A 1051 -24.13 22.44 13.00
C HIS A 1051 -25.23 21.37 13.19
N ALA A 1052 -26.24 21.32 12.33
CA ALA A 1052 -27.31 20.33 12.38
C ALA A 1052 -26.83 18.98 11.83
N VAL A 1053 -26.11 18.22 12.64
CA VAL A 1053 -25.82 16.81 12.33
C VAL A 1053 -27.11 16.02 12.49
N GLY A 1054 -27.70 15.53 11.39
CA GLY A 1054 -28.59 14.36 11.29
C GLY A 1054 -29.83 14.21 12.19
N TRP A 1055 -30.05 15.04 13.22
CA TRP A 1055 -31.00 14.80 14.33
C TRP A 1055 -32.01 15.95 14.51
N SER A 1056 -32.07 16.89 13.57
CA SER A 1056 -33.00 18.02 13.64
C SER A 1056 -34.40 17.67 13.09
N PRO A 1057 -35.47 18.24 13.66
CA PRO A 1057 -36.80 18.24 13.06
C PRO A 1057 -36.82 18.89 11.68
N SER A 1058 -37.74 18.44 10.83
CA SER A 1058 -37.83 18.86 9.43
C SER A 1058 -38.23 20.34 9.29
N GLY A 1059 -37.23 21.22 9.23
CA GLY A 1059 -37.38 22.65 8.92
C GLY A 1059 -37.53 23.56 10.14
N ARG A 1060 -37.32 24.86 9.92
CA ARG A 1060 -37.37 25.91 10.97
C ARG A 1060 -38.74 26.03 11.62
N ASP A 1061 -39.81 25.87 10.84
CA ASP A 1061 -41.19 26.02 11.31
C ASP A 1061 -41.58 24.93 12.33
N GLU A 1062 -41.13 23.68 12.11
CA GLU A 1062 -41.37 22.58 13.05
C GLU A 1062 -40.54 22.72 14.33
N GLN A 1063 -39.29 23.16 14.20
CA GLN A 1063 -38.43 23.47 15.35
C GLN A 1063 -39.08 24.55 16.23
N GLN A 1064 -39.62 25.60 15.59
CA GLN A 1064 -40.32 26.67 16.28
C GLN A 1064 -41.61 26.17 16.96
N ALA A 1065 -42.39 25.33 16.29
CA ALA A 1065 -43.60 24.76 16.85
C ALA A 1065 -43.33 23.86 18.09
N ILE A 1066 -42.24 23.08 18.08
CA ILE A 1066 -41.83 22.26 19.23
C ILE A 1066 -41.35 23.15 20.39
N ILE A 1067 -40.63 24.23 20.11
CA ILE A 1067 -40.20 25.21 21.12
C ILE A 1067 -41.41 25.92 21.75
N GLU A 1068 -42.38 26.33 20.94
CA GLU A 1068 -43.63 26.94 21.40
C GLU A 1068 -44.46 25.97 22.25
N LEU A 1069 -44.55 24.70 21.85
CA LEU A 1069 -45.18 23.62 22.61
C LEU A 1069 -44.50 23.45 23.98
N ALA A 1070 -43.16 23.39 24.01
CA ALA A 1070 -42.40 23.28 25.25
C ALA A 1070 -42.58 24.51 26.16
N THR A 1071 -42.67 25.71 25.58
CA THR A 1071 -42.86 26.97 26.31
C THR A 1071 -44.23 27.05 26.96
N ASN A 1072 -45.27 26.60 26.25
CA ASN A 1072 -46.65 26.70 26.72
C ASN A 1072 -47.01 25.59 27.70
N GLU A 1073 -46.56 24.36 27.47
CA GLU A 1073 -47.00 23.17 28.23
C GLU A 1073 -45.97 22.69 29.26
N PHE A 1074 -44.68 22.95 29.04
CA PHE A 1074 -43.59 22.41 29.85
C PHE A 1074 -42.59 23.49 30.35
N PRO A 1075 -43.04 24.61 30.93
CA PRO A 1075 -42.16 25.74 31.28
C PRO A 1075 -41.06 25.38 32.30
N ALA A 1076 -41.28 24.35 33.13
CA ALA A 1076 -40.29 23.86 34.08
C ALA A 1076 -39.05 23.21 33.41
N LEU A 1077 -39.18 22.71 32.18
CA LEU A 1077 -38.07 22.08 31.43
C LEU A 1077 -37.19 23.09 30.70
N LEU A 1078 -37.62 24.34 30.59
CA LEU A 1078 -36.88 25.44 29.96
C LEU A 1078 -35.91 26.14 30.92
N GLN A 1079 -36.03 25.90 32.23
CA GLN A 1079 -35.09 26.40 33.22
C GLN A 1079 -33.86 25.49 33.26
N ALA A 1080 -32.67 26.08 33.27
CA ALA A 1080 -31.43 25.33 33.40
C ALA A 1080 -31.45 24.54 34.74
N PRO A 1081 -31.51 23.19 34.70
CA PRO A 1081 -31.54 22.41 35.92
C PRO A 1081 -30.18 22.47 36.61
N ALA A 1082 -30.16 22.35 37.95
CA ALA A 1082 -28.91 22.17 38.68
C ALA A 1082 -28.19 20.91 38.16
N SER A 1083 -26.89 21.00 37.93
CA SER A 1083 -26.13 19.82 37.50
C SER A 1083 -26.22 18.76 38.59
N PRO A 1084 -26.55 17.48 38.29
CA PRO A 1084 -26.54 16.40 39.28
C PRO A 1084 -25.15 16.19 39.93
N TRP A 1085 -24.13 16.86 39.39
CA TRP A 1085 -22.74 16.79 39.81
C TRP A 1085 -22.27 18.01 40.64
N GLN A 1086 -23.15 18.96 40.98
CA GLN A 1086 -22.80 20.15 41.77
C GLN A 1086 -22.71 19.87 43.29
N GLY A 1087 -21.57 20.24 43.87
CA GLY A 1087 -21.29 20.26 45.31
C GLY A 1087 -19.95 20.93 45.62
N THR A 1088 -19.92 21.81 46.64
CA THR A 1088 -18.70 22.46 47.14
C THR A 1088 -17.80 21.42 47.80
N VAL A 1089 -16.62 21.18 47.21
CA VAL A 1089 -15.58 20.34 47.81
C VAL A 1089 -14.56 21.25 48.46
N THR A 1090 -14.34 21.05 49.75
CA THR A 1090 -13.18 21.62 50.46
C THR A 1090 -11.93 20.90 49.98
N ALA A 1091 -11.08 21.61 49.25
CA ALA A 1091 -9.75 21.14 48.92
C ALA A 1091 -8.94 20.96 50.21
N GLN A 1092 -8.58 19.73 50.56
CA GLN A 1092 -7.51 19.51 51.53
C GLN A 1092 -6.17 19.60 50.79
N PRO A 1093 -5.22 20.43 51.27
CA PRO A 1093 -3.88 20.47 50.71
C PRO A 1093 -3.25 19.09 50.85
N SER A 1094 -2.72 18.56 49.75
CA SER A 1094 -1.86 17.37 49.79
C SER A 1094 -0.53 17.76 50.42
N ASP A 1095 -0.16 17.07 51.50
CA ASP A 1095 1.16 17.21 52.10
C ASP A 1095 2.25 16.72 51.15
N ASP A 1096 3.16 17.65 50.89
CA ASP A 1096 4.55 17.59 50.44
C ASP A 1096 5.04 16.73 49.26
N ARG A 1097 5.84 17.43 48.45
CA ARG A 1097 6.88 16.89 47.57
C ARG A 1097 8.09 16.55 48.43
N THR A 1098 8.81 15.50 48.02
CA THR A 1098 10.14 15.06 48.47
C THR A 1098 10.17 14.08 49.64
N MET A 1099 10.81 12.92 49.38
CA MET A 1099 11.38 11.95 50.35
C MET A 1099 10.51 10.78 50.87
N LEU A 1100 9.93 9.94 49.99
CA LEU A 1100 9.55 8.56 50.34
C LEU A 1100 9.82 7.55 49.18
N PRO A 1101 10.05 6.25 49.48
CA PRO A 1101 10.40 5.24 48.48
C PRO A 1101 9.21 4.94 47.56
N VAL A 1102 9.53 4.57 46.31
CA VAL A 1102 8.58 4.30 45.21
C VAL A 1102 7.53 3.26 45.63
N ARG A 1103 6.40 3.71 46.16
CA ARG A 1103 5.14 2.97 46.15
C ARG A 1103 3.98 3.94 45.96
N GLN A 1104 3.24 3.65 44.88
CA GLN A 1104 1.95 4.21 44.47
C GLN A 1104 2.01 5.65 43.92
N PHE A 1105 2.21 5.72 42.61
CA PHE A 1105 1.81 6.87 41.79
C PHE A 1105 0.34 7.22 42.07
N ALA A 1106 0.01 8.51 42.04
CA ALA A 1106 -1.34 9.03 42.19
C ALA A 1106 -2.32 8.31 41.24
N SER A 1107 -3.54 8.04 41.72
CA SER A 1107 -4.49 7.03 41.24
C SER A 1107 -5.09 7.20 39.83
N ALA A 1108 -4.63 8.16 39.03
CA ALA A 1108 -5.08 8.33 37.64
C ALA A 1108 -4.26 9.42 36.94
N ILE A 1109 -3.26 9.07 36.12
CA ILE A 1109 -2.57 10.06 35.27
C ILE A 1109 -3.31 10.11 33.92
N PRO A 1110 -3.88 11.27 33.52
CA PRO A 1110 -4.43 11.46 32.19
C PRO A 1110 -3.37 11.20 31.12
N HIS A 1111 -3.67 10.32 30.17
CA HIS A 1111 -2.74 9.92 29.12
C HIS A 1111 -3.17 10.43 27.75
N ARG A 1112 -4.44 10.25 27.36
CA ARG A 1112 -4.94 10.62 26.03
C ARG A 1112 -6.41 11.02 26.05
N ALA A 1113 -6.75 12.17 25.47
CA ALA A 1113 -8.14 12.60 25.34
C ALA A 1113 -8.91 11.79 24.28
N ILE A 1114 -10.17 11.50 24.55
CA ILE A 1114 -11.14 10.94 23.62
C ILE A 1114 -12.02 12.11 23.17
N PRO A 1115 -11.89 12.61 21.92
CA PRO A 1115 -12.73 13.69 21.42
C PRO A 1115 -14.20 13.28 21.44
N MET A 1116 -15.04 14.18 21.97
CA MET A 1116 -16.47 14.02 22.02
C MET A 1116 -17.11 14.83 20.90
N HIS A 1117 -17.77 14.14 19.98
CA HIS A 1117 -18.40 14.69 18.78
C HIS A 1117 -19.93 14.65 18.92
N GLY A 1118 -20.61 15.63 18.33
CA GLY A 1118 -22.05 15.79 18.49
C GLY A 1118 -22.41 16.70 19.67
N ASN A 1119 -23.69 16.74 20.04
CA ASN A 1119 -24.16 17.69 21.05
C ASN A 1119 -23.91 17.16 22.46
N SER A 1120 -23.05 17.87 23.21
CA SER A 1120 -22.51 17.39 24.49
C SER A 1120 -23.54 17.42 25.63
N GLY A 1121 -24.65 18.14 25.50
CA GLY A 1121 -25.76 18.11 26.46
C GLY A 1121 -25.33 18.23 27.92
N LEU A 1122 -25.65 17.21 28.73
CA LEU A 1122 -25.25 17.08 30.16
C LEU A 1122 -23.73 17.02 30.38
N TYR A 1123 -22.96 16.70 29.34
CA TYR A 1123 -21.50 16.55 29.35
C TYR A 1123 -20.77 17.76 28.76
N ARG A 1124 -21.43 18.92 28.62
CA ARG A 1124 -20.79 20.12 28.09
C ARG A 1124 -19.63 20.55 28.98
N GLY A 1125 -18.43 20.63 28.39
CA GLY A 1125 -17.18 20.93 29.10
C GLY A 1125 -16.51 19.73 29.78
N TRP A 1126 -17.11 18.54 29.70
CA TRP A 1126 -16.47 17.30 30.18
C TRP A 1126 -15.32 16.90 29.26
N ARG A 1127 -14.33 16.20 29.82
CA ARG A 1127 -13.21 15.61 29.09
C ARG A 1127 -13.19 14.11 29.34
N LEU A 1128 -13.35 13.32 28.28
CA LEU A 1128 -13.12 11.88 28.33
C LEU A 1128 -11.65 11.60 28.07
N MET A 1129 -11.01 10.83 28.94
CA MET A 1129 -9.57 10.54 28.82
C MET A 1129 -9.27 9.08 29.14
N TRP A 1130 -8.32 8.52 28.42
CA TRP A 1130 -7.57 7.35 28.84
C TRP A 1130 -6.67 7.71 30.02
N VAL A 1131 -6.64 6.84 31.02
CA VAL A 1131 -5.93 7.02 32.28
C VAL A 1131 -4.98 5.86 32.52
N GLN A 1132 -3.75 6.18 32.97
CA GLN A 1132 -2.76 5.20 33.41
C GLN A 1132 -2.60 5.22 34.94
N PRO A 1133 -2.26 4.06 35.57
CA PRO A 1133 -2.09 2.74 34.97
C PRO A 1133 -3.41 1.97 34.76
N GLY A 1134 -3.45 1.08 33.75
CA GLY A 1134 -4.54 0.10 33.57
C GLY A 1134 -5.55 0.37 32.45
N ASP A 1135 -5.23 1.26 31.50
CA ASP A 1135 -6.02 1.52 30.29
C ASP A 1135 -7.51 1.70 30.57
N ARG A 1136 -7.81 2.54 31.56
CA ARG A 1136 -9.18 2.87 31.95
C ARG A 1136 -9.61 4.12 31.20
N ILE A 1137 -10.88 4.17 30.83
CA ILE A 1137 -11.50 5.41 30.36
C ILE A 1137 -12.13 6.08 31.56
N ALA A 1138 -11.77 7.35 31.78
CA ALA A 1138 -12.34 8.18 32.83
C ALA A 1138 -13.00 9.43 32.22
N ALA A 1139 -14.13 9.81 32.79
CA ALA A 1139 -14.83 11.03 32.45
C ALA A 1139 -14.57 12.10 33.50
N PHE A 1140 -13.99 13.22 33.06
CA PHE A 1140 -13.71 14.39 33.88
C PHE A 1140 -14.78 15.43 33.64
N ASP A 1141 -15.30 16.03 34.70
CA ASP A 1141 -16.18 17.20 34.61
C ASP A 1141 -15.39 18.49 34.27
N PRO A 1142 -16.07 19.64 34.03
CA PRO A 1142 -15.39 20.89 33.70
C PRO A 1142 -14.45 21.41 34.79
N ASP A 1143 -14.64 20.98 36.03
CA ASP A 1143 -13.81 21.33 37.19
C ASP A 1143 -12.62 20.35 37.37
N GLY A 1144 -12.46 19.38 36.47
CA GLY A 1144 -11.34 18.43 36.45
C GLY A 1144 -11.50 17.22 37.38
N ARG A 1145 -12.73 16.91 37.84
CA ARG A 1145 -13.01 15.77 38.73
C ARG A 1145 -13.48 14.54 37.96
N ILE A 1146 -12.98 13.36 38.32
CA ILE A 1146 -13.39 12.07 37.75
C ILE A 1146 -14.80 11.72 38.26
N ARG A 1147 -15.76 11.54 37.35
CA ARG A 1147 -17.15 11.18 37.67
C ARG A 1147 -17.45 9.69 37.54
N TRP A 1148 -16.81 9.02 36.60
CA TRP A 1148 -16.81 7.56 36.49
C TRP A 1148 -15.56 7.09 35.76
N SER A 1149 -15.17 5.83 35.99
CA SER A 1149 -14.07 5.21 35.25
C SER A 1149 -14.26 3.71 35.10
N PHE A 1150 -14.00 3.18 33.91
CA PHE A 1150 -14.09 1.73 33.67
C PHE A 1150 -13.02 1.25 32.70
N GLN A 1151 -12.77 -0.05 32.71
CA GLN A 1151 -11.85 -0.70 31.79
C GLN A 1151 -12.64 -1.39 30.67
N PRO A 1152 -12.46 -1.00 29.40
CA PRO A 1152 -13.10 -1.68 28.28
C PRO A 1152 -12.55 -3.12 28.14
N LEU A 1153 -13.45 -4.10 28.00
CA LEU A 1153 -13.08 -5.51 27.77
C LEU A 1153 -12.92 -5.75 26.26
N GLY A 1154 -11.80 -6.36 25.85
CA GLY A 1154 -11.54 -6.71 24.44
C GLY A 1154 -10.72 -5.69 23.64
N THR A 1155 -10.41 -4.53 24.21
CA THR A 1155 -9.42 -3.61 23.64
C THR A 1155 -8.01 -4.06 23.97
N LEU A 1156 -7.12 -4.14 22.97
CA LEU A 1156 -5.68 -4.19 23.24
C LEU A 1156 -5.27 -2.92 24.00
N PRO A 1157 -4.32 -2.98 24.95
CA PRO A 1157 -3.75 -1.80 25.58
C PRO A 1157 -3.45 -0.73 24.52
N PRO A 1158 -3.73 0.56 24.74
CA PRO A 1158 -3.24 1.63 23.92
C PRO A 1158 -1.73 1.80 24.17
N ARG A 1159 -0.93 0.78 23.84
CA ARG A 1159 0.48 0.94 23.48
C ARG A 1159 0.59 1.42 22.02
N TYR A 1160 -0.29 2.35 21.64
CA TYR A 1160 -0.42 2.89 20.29
C TYR A 1160 0.15 4.31 20.29
N TYR A 1161 1.34 4.45 19.71
CA TYR A 1161 2.10 5.71 19.67
C TYR A 1161 1.86 6.52 18.38
N GLY A 1162 0.77 6.30 17.62
CA GLY A 1162 0.43 7.05 16.40
C GLY A 1162 -0.97 7.71 16.40
N TYR A 1163 -1.17 8.69 15.52
CA TYR A 1163 -2.48 9.18 15.05
C TYR A 1163 -3.17 8.14 14.16
N ARG A 1164 -3.71 7.13 14.83
CA ARG A 1164 -5.14 6.84 14.95
C ARG A 1164 -5.21 5.44 15.56
N PRO A 1165 -5.92 5.36 16.69
CA PRO A 1165 -7.27 4.87 16.53
C PRO A 1165 -8.21 6.02 16.85
N ASP A 1166 -9.20 6.26 15.99
CA ASP A 1166 -10.25 7.24 16.22
C ASP A 1166 -11.11 6.76 17.41
N SER A 1167 -10.59 6.93 18.62
CA SER A 1167 -11.40 6.87 19.83
C SER A 1167 -12.29 8.10 19.78
N ALA A 1168 -13.54 7.94 19.42
CA ALA A 1168 -14.50 9.02 19.34
C ALA A 1168 -15.63 8.71 20.32
N ALA A 1169 -16.07 9.73 21.05
CA ALA A 1169 -17.27 9.63 21.86
C ALA A 1169 -18.39 10.41 21.17
N TYR A 1170 -19.60 9.85 21.15
CA TYR A 1170 -20.80 10.56 20.72
C TYR A 1170 -21.79 10.58 21.88
N SER A 1171 -22.31 11.74 22.24
CA SER A 1171 -23.39 11.84 23.22
C SER A 1171 -24.75 11.94 22.56
N CYS A 1172 -25.72 11.26 23.17
CA CYS A 1172 -27.14 11.44 22.89
C CYS A 1172 -27.90 11.41 24.22
N GLY A 1173 -28.30 12.59 24.72
CA GLY A 1173 -28.96 12.73 26.02
C GLY A 1173 -28.07 12.23 27.17
N ASN A 1174 -28.45 11.11 27.79
CA ASN A 1174 -27.71 10.48 28.90
C ASN A 1174 -26.72 9.39 28.43
N VAL A 1175 -26.73 9.03 27.15
CA VAL A 1175 -25.90 7.95 26.62
C VAL A 1175 -24.63 8.51 26.00
N ILE A 1176 -23.50 7.87 26.30
CA ILE A 1176 -22.22 8.10 25.65
C ILE A 1176 -21.88 6.85 24.85
N VAL A 1177 -21.79 6.99 23.53
CA VAL A 1177 -21.31 5.95 22.62
C VAL A 1177 -19.81 6.16 22.41
N LEU A 1178 -19.00 5.24 22.89
CA LEU A 1178 -17.56 5.18 22.74
C LEU A 1178 -17.24 4.28 21.55
N CYS A 1179 -16.79 4.89 20.46
CA CYS A 1179 -16.09 4.21 19.38
C CYS A 1179 -14.64 4.04 19.81
N LEU A 1180 -14.21 2.81 20.15
CA LEU A 1180 -12.85 2.46 20.55
C LEU A 1180 -12.25 1.51 19.48
N PRO A 1181 -10.92 1.31 19.46
CA PRO A 1181 -10.29 0.43 18.48
C PRO A 1181 -10.77 -1.02 18.66
N GLY A 1182 -11.49 -1.55 17.67
CA GLY A 1182 -12.05 -2.91 17.73
C GLY A 1182 -13.11 -3.09 18.82
N LEU A 1183 -13.77 -2.00 19.25
CA LEU A 1183 -14.82 -2.06 20.25
C LEU A 1183 -15.75 -0.83 20.13
N LEU A 1184 -17.05 -1.05 19.91
CA LEU A 1184 -18.07 -0.01 20.00
C LEU A 1184 -18.92 -0.25 21.26
N VAL A 1185 -18.94 0.68 22.19
CA VAL A 1185 -19.63 0.53 23.49
C VAL A 1185 -20.54 1.73 23.74
N ALA A 1186 -21.80 1.50 24.08
CA ALA A 1186 -22.70 2.51 24.59
C ALA A 1186 -22.83 2.36 26.12
N VAL A 1187 -22.57 3.44 26.84
CA VAL A 1187 -22.70 3.52 28.31
C VAL A 1187 -23.74 4.56 28.70
N ASP A 1188 -24.47 4.32 29.79
CA ASP A 1188 -25.22 5.38 30.46
C ASP A 1188 -24.24 6.25 31.25
N GLY A 1189 -24.05 7.50 30.84
CA GLY A 1189 -23.15 8.43 31.52
C GLY A 1189 -23.80 9.18 32.67
N HIS A 1190 -25.08 8.93 32.97
CA HIS A 1190 -25.83 9.61 34.03
C HIS A 1190 -25.85 8.81 35.35
N THR A 1191 -25.87 7.48 35.28
CA THR A 1191 -25.87 6.58 36.44
C THR A 1191 -24.49 5.92 36.61
N VAL A 1192 -24.10 5.63 37.85
CA VAL A 1192 -22.81 4.99 38.19
C VAL A 1192 -23.09 3.78 39.08
N ASN A 1193 -22.51 2.64 38.73
CA ASN A 1193 -22.58 1.41 39.49
C ASN A 1193 -21.80 1.53 40.82
N SER A 1194 -22.01 0.59 41.75
CA SER A 1194 -21.34 0.57 43.05
C SER A 1194 -19.80 0.46 42.98
N ASP A 1195 -19.26 0.04 41.83
CA ASP A 1195 -17.83 -0.09 41.54
C ASP A 1195 -17.21 1.16 40.86
N GLY A 1196 -18.00 2.22 40.65
CA GLY A 1196 -17.55 3.45 39.99
C GLY A 1196 -17.54 3.39 38.46
N SER A 1197 -18.04 2.31 37.85
CA SER A 1197 -18.20 2.17 36.40
C SER A 1197 -19.58 2.68 35.92
N PRO A 1198 -19.71 3.22 34.70
CA PRO A 1198 -21.01 3.47 34.11
C PRO A 1198 -21.65 2.15 33.64
N PRO A 1199 -22.98 1.97 33.73
CA PRO A 1199 -23.64 0.78 33.21
C PRO A 1199 -23.48 0.69 31.68
N ILE A 1200 -23.04 -0.47 31.21
CA ILE A 1200 -22.86 -0.77 29.78
C ILE A 1200 -24.22 -1.19 29.22
N LEU A 1201 -24.74 -0.40 28.29
CA LEU A 1201 -26.05 -0.62 27.67
C LEU A 1201 -25.95 -1.55 26.46
N TRP A 1202 -24.85 -1.44 25.72
CA TRP A 1202 -24.60 -2.20 24.50
C TRP A 1202 -23.11 -2.22 24.20
N GLN A 1203 -22.59 -3.35 23.70
CA GLN A 1203 -21.21 -3.48 23.26
C GLN A 1203 -21.10 -4.37 22.02
N LYS A 1204 -20.19 -4.03 21.11
CA LYS A 1204 -19.81 -4.84 19.95
C LYS A 1204 -18.30 -4.79 19.78
N THR A 1205 -17.66 -5.93 19.99
CA THR A 1205 -16.23 -6.17 19.71
C THR A 1205 -16.01 -6.38 18.22
#